data_AF-A0A538H122-F1
#
_entry.id   AF-A0A538H122-F1
#
_cell.length_a   1.000
_cell.length_b   1.000
_cell.length_c   1.000
_cell.angle_alpha   90.00
_cell.angle_beta   90.00
_cell.angle_gamma   90.00
#
_symmetry.space_group_name_H-M   'P 1'
#
loop_
_entity.id
_entity.type
_entity.pdbx_description
1 polymer ?
#
loop_
_entity_poly.entity_id
_entity_poly.type
_entity_poly.pdbx_seq_one_letter_code
_entity_poly.pdbx_strand_id
1 'polypeptide(L)'
;MSAATDYAAPAATIPAAHPWWRGRVGLVVGVALAMLVGYLGWKSTLPWSNRLVWNSLTSYLDRFQTWLSDSRNTPHPNFVFAIFNGFATFLDNLVSWFTTFFEKLTWVGTVALGTLVVLRFGRWQQAVGVLAAFASFALMGLWEQSVQTFALIFAAVGLSLVVGMPLGVIAGRSDRFLRFLTPLLDAAQIVPAFAYLMPVVILFSVGPGAAVLTTMIYAIPPAIRITALGIRGVPVNTVEAAAAMGSTRWQTVAKVQLPLARRMLLLAVNQTILFALSMVVIAGLIGGAGLGDVVTSGLYSNPALAILGGVAIVIMAIALDRSTESMANRTDPARRHLTDDKKLRLRLFTLASVAGVGLAVGLGHAFGAGGIYSGRTAQDWLLRSVQKGLDYVQNPSTWIFHITEPTGNFIVQRGLEPLTNFFVETPWPVMFVGIVAIAFLVSGLRPAAITAIMFATIGVTGEWATSMGTLSQVLIATLITIGVGVALGVWAAESRIVDRILRPINDVLQTLPQLVYIIPFIYLMPVSQVPGIVASVLYAVPVVIRLVASGLREVSPDTVEAAGAFGATRRQVLLKVKIPLARDAIMLGVNQGIIMVLAVVVIAGLVGSGGLGYEVAQGLQRNAFGLGVVASVAILALGIALDRTTRGRARARRERAL
;
A
#
# COMPACT_ATOMS: atom_id res chain seq x y z
N MET A 1 -65.00 29.52 -3.83
CA MET A 1 -64.09 30.69 -3.77
C MET A 1 -63.63 30.86 -2.32
N SER A 2 -62.42 31.30 -1.98
CA SER A 2 -61.14 31.30 -2.73
C SER A 2 -60.02 31.70 -1.75
N ALA A 3 -59.20 30.76 -1.27
CA ALA A 3 -58.12 31.03 -0.32
C ALA A 3 -57.06 29.91 -0.32
N ALA A 4 -56.41 29.69 -1.47
CA ALA A 4 -55.36 28.67 -1.63
C ALA A 4 -54.19 29.26 -2.44
N THR A 5 -53.35 30.06 -1.80
CA THR A 5 -52.17 30.71 -2.39
C THR A 5 -50.99 30.74 -1.42
N ASP A 6 -49.79 30.61 -1.98
CA ASP A 6 -48.52 31.16 -1.50
C ASP A 6 -47.89 30.63 -0.20
N TYR A 7 -47.76 29.30 -0.12
CA TYR A 7 -46.47 28.71 0.32
C TYR A 7 -45.60 28.37 -0.91
N ALA A 8 -45.28 29.40 -1.70
CA ALA A 8 -44.31 29.27 -2.79
C ALA A 8 -42.91 29.08 -2.19
N ALA A 9 -42.37 27.86 -2.26
CA ALA A 9 -40.98 27.59 -1.88
C ALA A 9 -40.05 28.51 -2.71
N PRO A 10 -39.04 29.16 -2.11
CA PRO A 10 -38.21 30.13 -2.81
C PRO A 10 -37.54 29.46 -4.01
N ALA A 11 -37.84 29.98 -5.21
CA ALA A 11 -37.38 29.39 -6.46
C ALA A 11 -35.85 29.26 -6.43
N ALA A 12 -35.36 28.02 -6.48
CA ALA A 12 -33.94 27.73 -6.36
C ALA A 12 -33.20 28.39 -7.52
N THR A 13 -32.55 29.53 -7.25
CA THR A 13 -31.87 30.34 -8.26
C THR A 13 -30.78 29.51 -8.91
N ILE A 14 -31.05 29.03 -10.13
CA ILE A 14 -30.06 28.28 -10.92
C ILE A 14 -28.85 29.21 -11.05
N PRO A 15 -27.68 28.87 -10.47
CA PRO A 15 -26.55 29.76 -10.48
C PRO A 15 -26.15 30.00 -11.94
N ALA A 16 -26.15 31.26 -12.36
CA ALA A 16 -25.91 31.65 -13.74
C ALA A 16 -24.64 30.96 -14.27
N ALA A 17 -24.73 30.37 -15.46
CA ALA A 17 -23.69 29.54 -16.05
C ALA A 17 -22.46 30.38 -16.46
N HIS A 18 -21.67 30.78 -15.46
CA HIS A 18 -20.41 31.48 -15.68
C HIS A 18 -19.52 30.64 -16.60
N PRO A 19 -19.03 31.21 -17.71
CA PRO A 19 -18.13 30.49 -18.62
C PRO A 19 -16.94 29.92 -17.86
N TRP A 20 -16.57 28.67 -18.13
CA TRP A 20 -15.53 27.94 -17.41
C TRP A 20 -14.17 28.68 -17.38
N TRP A 21 -13.87 29.45 -18.43
CA TRP A 21 -12.70 30.31 -18.56
C TRP A 21 -12.71 31.56 -17.68
N ARG A 22 -13.87 32.00 -17.17
CA ARG A 22 -14.00 33.04 -16.13
C ARG A 22 -13.97 32.47 -14.70
N GLY A 23 -13.97 31.15 -14.56
CA GLY A 23 -13.81 30.46 -13.28
C GLY A 23 -12.34 30.24 -12.90
N ARG A 24 -12.11 29.64 -11.72
CA ARG A 24 -10.76 29.29 -11.25
C ARG A 24 -10.00 28.33 -12.18
N VAL A 25 -10.72 27.54 -12.98
CA VAL A 25 -10.13 26.68 -14.01
C VAL A 25 -9.41 27.52 -15.07
N GLY A 26 -10.04 28.60 -15.55
CA GLY A 26 -9.40 29.56 -16.46
C GLY A 26 -8.17 30.23 -15.86
N LEU A 27 -8.18 30.55 -14.56
CA LEU A 27 -6.99 31.08 -13.87
C LEU A 27 -5.85 30.05 -13.78
N VAL A 28 -6.15 28.78 -13.49
CA VAL A 28 -5.15 27.69 -13.46
C VAL A 28 -4.56 27.45 -14.87
N VAL A 29 -5.40 27.46 -15.91
CA VAL A 29 -4.95 27.41 -17.31
C VAL A 29 -4.09 28.62 -17.66
N GLY A 30 -4.47 29.84 -17.21
CA GLY A 30 -3.68 31.05 -17.40
C GLY A 30 -2.30 30.98 -16.75
N VAL A 31 -2.18 30.42 -15.54
CA VAL A 31 -0.88 30.17 -14.89
C VAL A 31 -0.08 29.12 -15.66
N ALA A 32 -0.69 28.02 -16.09
CA ALA A 32 -0.01 26.99 -16.88
C ALA A 32 0.48 27.52 -18.24
N LEU A 33 -0.29 28.40 -18.89
CA LEU A 33 0.12 29.09 -20.12
C LEU A 33 1.25 30.10 -19.86
N ALA A 34 1.24 30.83 -18.73
CA ALA A 34 2.35 31.70 -18.35
C ALA A 34 3.64 30.91 -18.07
N MET A 35 3.54 29.73 -17.44
CA MET A 35 4.66 28.80 -17.29
C MET A 35 5.16 28.28 -18.65
N LEU A 36 4.25 27.96 -19.58
CA LEU A 36 4.61 27.52 -20.93
C LEU A 36 5.30 28.62 -21.75
N VAL A 37 4.85 29.88 -21.65
CA VAL A 37 5.57 31.03 -22.23
C VAL A 37 6.95 31.19 -21.59
N GLY A 38 7.05 31.00 -20.26
CA GLY A 38 8.33 31.05 -19.56
C GLY A 38 9.30 29.93 -19.96
N TYR A 39 8.79 28.71 -20.19
CA TYR A 39 9.54 27.60 -20.78
C TYR A 39 10.04 27.96 -22.18
N LEU A 40 9.14 28.38 -23.09
CA LEU A 40 9.49 28.67 -24.48
C LEU A 40 10.45 29.86 -24.63
N GLY A 41 10.35 30.87 -23.76
CA GLY A 41 11.20 32.07 -23.80
C GLY A 41 12.57 31.92 -23.12
N TRP A 42 12.70 31.03 -22.13
CA TRP A 42 13.89 30.96 -21.26
C TRP A 42 14.36 29.53 -20.94
N LYS A 43 14.01 28.55 -21.77
CA LYS A 43 14.45 27.14 -21.67
C LYS A 43 15.94 27.01 -21.32
N SER A 44 16.23 26.23 -20.29
CA SER A 44 17.57 25.89 -19.78
C SER A 44 18.46 27.06 -19.33
N THR A 45 17.94 28.30 -19.25
CA THR A 45 18.75 29.48 -18.86
C THR A 45 19.01 29.59 -17.35
N LEU A 46 18.09 29.09 -16.52
CA LEU A 46 18.11 29.25 -15.05
C LEU A 46 17.79 27.93 -14.35
N PRO A 47 18.72 26.95 -14.37
CA PRO A 47 18.64 25.77 -13.50
C PRO A 47 18.67 26.17 -12.01
N TRP A 48 18.26 25.27 -11.12
CA TRP A 48 18.31 25.53 -9.68
C TRP A 48 19.73 25.90 -9.24
N SER A 49 19.87 26.96 -8.43
CA SER A 49 21.18 27.53 -8.13
C SER A 49 21.94 26.69 -7.09
N ASN A 50 23.15 26.24 -7.43
CA ASN A 50 24.07 25.55 -6.50
C ASN A 50 24.43 26.38 -5.24
N ARG A 51 24.14 27.69 -5.21
CA ARG A 51 24.26 28.55 -4.03
C ARG A 51 23.10 28.39 -3.02
N LEU A 52 21.94 27.91 -3.49
CA LEU A 52 20.78 27.60 -2.66
C LEU A 52 20.78 26.14 -2.18
N VAL A 53 21.56 25.28 -2.82
CA VAL A 53 21.75 23.88 -2.42
C VAL A 53 22.65 23.81 -1.18
N TRP A 54 22.22 23.08 -0.16
CA TRP A 54 23.03 22.76 1.01
C TRP A 54 24.01 21.63 0.67
N ASN A 55 25.00 21.92 -0.18
CA ASN A 55 25.94 20.95 -0.74
C ASN A 55 26.71 20.10 0.31
N SER A 56 26.79 20.55 1.55
CA SER A 56 27.42 19.81 2.66
C SER A 56 26.47 18.91 3.45
N LEU A 57 25.14 18.98 3.24
CA LEU A 57 24.14 18.18 3.98
C LEU A 57 24.42 16.69 3.88
N THR A 58 24.66 16.19 2.67
CA THR A 58 25.01 14.79 2.39
C THR A 58 26.20 14.34 3.26
N SER A 59 27.28 15.12 3.28
CA SER A 59 28.47 14.78 4.08
C SER A 59 28.27 14.88 5.59
N TYR A 60 27.30 15.69 6.08
CA TYR A 60 26.92 15.67 7.50
C TYR A 60 26.11 14.42 7.84
N LEU A 61 25.22 13.99 6.94
CA LEU A 61 24.46 12.75 7.10
C LEU A 61 25.36 11.51 7.03
N ASP A 62 26.30 11.45 6.08
CA ASP A 62 27.28 10.36 5.98
C ASP A 62 28.15 10.27 7.24
N ARG A 63 28.68 11.40 7.74
CA ARG A 63 29.41 11.44 9.02
C ARG A 63 28.55 11.04 10.22
N PHE A 64 27.25 11.33 10.19
CA PHE A 64 26.30 10.87 11.21
C PHE A 64 26.03 9.36 11.12
N GLN A 65 25.98 8.76 9.92
CA GLN A 65 25.99 7.31 9.74
C GLN A 65 27.27 6.69 10.32
N THR A 66 28.44 7.24 10.01
CA THR A 66 29.72 6.73 10.54
C THR A 66 29.69 6.75 12.07
N TRP A 67 29.32 7.89 12.66
CA TRP A 67 29.19 8.02 14.12
C TRP A 67 28.16 7.04 14.73
N LEU A 68 27.00 6.83 14.10
CA LEU A 68 26.01 5.83 14.54
C LEU A 68 26.59 4.42 14.50
N SER A 69 27.21 4.04 13.38
CA SER A 69 27.82 2.72 13.17
C SER A 69 28.91 2.46 14.21
N ASP A 70 29.85 3.39 14.37
CA ASP A 70 30.97 3.25 15.31
C ASP A 70 30.47 3.16 16.75
N SER A 71 29.56 4.06 17.16
CA SER A 71 28.99 4.07 18.52
C SER A 71 28.18 2.80 18.84
N ARG A 72 27.61 2.15 17.84
CA ARG A 72 26.87 0.89 17.94
C ARG A 72 27.79 -0.34 17.98
N ASN A 73 28.91 -0.29 17.27
CA ASN A 73 29.86 -1.40 17.09
C ASN A 73 31.02 -1.41 18.11
N THR A 74 31.16 -0.37 18.95
CA THR A 74 32.12 -0.37 20.07
C THR A 74 31.92 -1.57 21.02
N PRO A 75 32.98 -2.15 21.63
CA PRO A 75 32.84 -3.29 22.56
C PRO A 75 31.98 -3.01 23.80
N HIS A 76 31.88 -1.74 24.20
CA HIS A 76 31.06 -1.27 25.31
C HIS A 76 30.17 -0.11 24.81
N PRO A 77 29.08 -0.42 24.08
CA PRO A 77 28.17 0.60 23.58
C PRO A 77 27.49 1.32 24.75
N ASN A 78 27.13 2.59 24.55
CA ASN A 78 26.39 3.33 25.57
C ASN A 78 25.01 2.67 25.83
N PHE A 79 24.37 3.00 26.96
CA PHE A 79 23.07 2.42 27.37
C PHE A 79 21.98 2.43 26.27
N VAL A 80 21.96 3.45 25.42
CA VAL A 80 21.00 3.59 24.32
C VAL A 80 21.30 2.59 23.20
N PHE A 81 22.56 2.50 22.75
CA PHE A 81 22.97 1.52 21.75
C PHE A 81 22.95 0.08 22.30
N ALA A 82 23.17 -0.11 23.61
CA ALA A 82 23.00 -1.42 24.26
C ALA A 82 21.54 -1.90 24.22
N ILE A 83 20.57 -0.99 24.43
CA ILE A 83 19.14 -1.31 24.24
C ILE A 83 18.83 -1.61 22.77
N PHE A 84 19.34 -0.82 21.82
CA PHE A 84 19.10 -1.07 20.39
C PHE A 84 19.70 -2.41 19.92
N ASN A 85 20.94 -2.71 20.28
CA ASN A 85 21.59 -3.99 19.97
C ASN A 85 20.85 -5.15 20.65
N GLY A 86 20.48 -5.02 21.92
CA GLY A 86 19.70 -6.03 22.64
C GLY A 86 18.33 -6.29 22.01
N PHE A 87 17.66 -5.25 21.50
CA PHE A 87 16.41 -5.41 20.76
C PHE A 87 16.63 -6.00 19.35
N ALA A 88 17.68 -5.62 18.63
CA ALA A 88 18.06 -6.24 17.36
C ALA A 88 18.25 -7.76 17.52
N THR A 89 19.10 -8.17 18.47
CA THR A 89 19.36 -9.58 18.80
C THR A 89 18.09 -10.30 19.28
N PHE A 90 17.17 -9.64 19.99
CA PHE A 90 15.86 -10.21 20.31
C PHE A 90 15.02 -10.48 19.04
N LEU A 91 15.00 -9.56 18.07
CA LEU A 91 14.27 -9.74 16.82
C LEU A 91 14.89 -10.85 15.94
N ASP A 92 16.21 -10.90 15.82
CA ASP A 92 16.92 -11.98 15.10
C ASP A 92 16.67 -13.35 15.76
N ASN A 93 16.77 -13.42 17.09
CA ASN A 93 16.44 -14.64 17.85
C ASN A 93 14.97 -15.04 17.71
N LEU A 94 14.04 -14.08 17.58
CA LEU A 94 12.63 -14.37 17.36
C LEU A 94 12.38 -14.98 15.96
N VAL A 95 13.01 -14.44 14.90
CA VAL A 95 12.93 -15.05 13.57
C VAL A 95 13.58 -16.43 13.56
N SER A 96 14.79 -16.55 14.11
CA SER A 96 15.49 -17.83 14.28
C SER A 96 14.64 -18.87 15.00
N TRP A 97 13.98 -18.49 16.11
CA TRP A 97 13.05 -19.35 16.84
C TRP A 97 11.88 -19.83 15.97
N PHE A 98 11.28 -18.94 15.15
CA PHE A 98 10.21 -19.35 14.22
C PHE A 98 10.74 -20.26 13.10
N THR A 99 11.91 -19.97 12.52
CA THR A 99 12.51 -20.80 11.47
C THR A 99 12.80 -22.20 12.00
N THR A 100 13.48 -22.31 13.15
CA THR A 100 13.78 -23.59 13.80
C THR A 100 12.55 -24.30 14.36
N PHE A 101 11.46 -23.58 14.64
CA PHE A 101 10.16 -24.20 14.91
C PHE A 101 9.61 -24.91 13.65
N PHE A 102 9.63 -24.27 12.48
CA PHE A 102 9.19 -24.91 11.22
C PHE A 102 10.12 -26.04 10.76
N GLU A 103 11.44 -25.91 10.95
CA GLU A 103 12.40 -27.00 10.72
C GLU A 103 12.06 -28.22 11.58
N LYS A 104 11.82 -28.02 12.88
CA LYS A 104 11.46 -29.09 13.83
C LYS A 104 10.08 -29.71 13.57
N LEU A 105 9.16 -28.99 12.91
CA LEU A 105 7.92 -29.58 12.42
C LEU A 105 8.13 -30.50 11.20
N THR A 106 9.27 -30.41 10.50
CA THR A 106 9.47 -30.92 9.14
C THR A 106 8.50 -30.32 8.11
N TRP A 107 8.71 -30.59 6.82
CA TRP A 107 7.75 -30.16 5.80
C TRP A 107 6.37 -30.81 6.01
N VAL A 108 6.32 -32.10 6.35
CA VAL A 108 5.08 -32.86 6.55
C VAL A 108 4.24 -32.27 7.68
N GLY A 109 4.87 -32.02 8.85
CA GLY A 109 4.20 -31.41 9.99
C GLY A 109 3.80 -29.95 9.77
N THR A 110 4.58 -29.19 8.98
CA THR A 110 4.23 -27.81 8.59
C THR A 110 2.98 -27.77 7.71
N VAL A 111 2.90 -28.64 6.68
CA VAL A 111 1.69 -28.78 5.85
C VAL A 111 0.50 -29.23 6.69
N ALA A 112 0.68 -30.25 7.53
CA ALA A 112 -0.37 -30.73 8.42
C ALA A 112 -0.89 -29.64 9.37
N LEU A 113 0.01 -28.85 9.98
CA LEU A 113 -0.35 -27.77 10.89
C LEU A 113 -1.22 -26.71 10.19
N GLY A 114 -0.77 -26.16 9.07
CA GLY A 114 -1.53 -25.14 8.35
C GLY A 114 -2.87 -25.66 7.83
N THR A 115 -2.88 -26.84 7.19
CA THR A 115 -4.10 -27.43 6.64
C THR A 115 -5.12 -27.80 7.73
N LEU A 116 -4.70 -28.42 8.84
CA LEU A 116 -5.60 -28.85 9.90
C LEU A 116 -6.12 -27.67 10.74
N VAL A 117 -5.31 -26.63 11.01
CA VAL A 117 -5.79 -25.40 11.66
C VAL A 117 -6.90 -24.75 10.83
N VAL A 118 -6.72 -24.62 9.51
CA VAL A 118 -7.73 -24.00 8.63
C VAL A 118 -8.95 -24.90 8.43
N LEU A 119 -8.80 -26.22 8.44
CA LEU A 119 -9.94 -27.15 8.44
C LEU A 119 -10.76 -27.06 9.75
N ARG A 120 -10.06 -26.87 10.88
CA ARG A 120 -10.63 -26.79 12.23
C ARG A 120 -11.32 -25.46 12.52
N PHE A 121 -10.79 -24.33 12.03
CA PHE A 121 -11.32 -22.99 12.32
C PHE A 121 -11.99 -22.31 11.12
N GLY A 122 -11.46 -22.47 9.90
CA GLY A 122 -12.00 -21.94 8.64
C GLY A 122 -12.91 -22.94 7.91
N ARG A 123 -13.12 -22.77 6.60
CA ARG A 123 -13.90 -23.70 5.73
C ARG A 123 -12.98 -24.73 5.09
N TRP A 124 -13.48 -25.95 4.85
CA TRP A 124 -12.70 -27.03 4.19
C TRP A 124 -12.11 -26.60 2.83
N GLN A 125 -12.84 -25.78 2.08
CA GLN A 125 -12.40 -25.22 0.80
C GLN A 125 -11.10 -24.40 0.93
N GLN A 126 -10.92 -23.69 2.05
CA GLN A 126 -9.70 -22.92 2.32
C GLN A 126 -8.58 -23.80 2.90
N ALA A 127 -8.91 -24.91 3.58
CA ALA A 127 -7.92 -25.90 3.98
C ALA A 127 -7.29 -26.59 2.76
N VAL A 128 -8.11 -26.92 1.74
CA VAL A 128 -7.64 -27.39 0.42
C VAL A 128 -6.84 -26.30 -0.29
N GLY A 129 -7.25 -25.03 -0.19
CA GLY A 129 -6.47 -23.89 -0.70
C GLY A 129 -5.08 -23.77 -0.06
N VAL A 130 -4.97 -23.95 1.26
CA VAL A 130 -3.68 -23.95 1.98
C VAL A 130 -2.83 -25.17 1.64
N LEU A 131 -3.44 -26.36 1.51
CA LEU A 131 -2.73 -27.56 1.04
C LEU A 131 -2.17 -27.37 -0.39
N ALA A 132 -2.95 -26.77 -1.28
CA ALA A 132 -2.52 -26.44 -2.64
C ALA A 132 -1.44 -25.35 -2.67
N ALA A 133 -1.46 -24.38 -1.75
CA ALA A 133 -0.41 -23.39 -1.60
C ALA A 133 0.93 -24.02 -1.20
N PHE A 134 0.94 -24.87 -0.16
CA PHE A 134 2.13 -25.62 0.24
C PHE A 134 2.66 -26.55 -0.87
N ALA A 135 1.76 -27.25 -1.56
CA ALA A 135 2.13 -28.07 -2.71
C ALA A 135 2.73 -27.23 -3.85
N SER A 136 2.25 -25.99 -4.05
CA SER A 136 2.83 -25.06 -5.03
C SER A 136 4.25 -24.65 -4.66
N PHE A 137 4.53 -24.27 -3.41
CA PHE A 137 5.89 -23.92 -2.97
C PHE A 137 6.88 -25.07 -3.15
N ALA A 138 6.44 -26.29 -2.84
CA ALA A 138 7.21 -27.51 -3.05
C ALA A 138 7.49 -27.79 -4.54
N LEU A 139 6.46 -27.74 -5.40
CA LEU A 139 6.61 -27.90 -6.86
C LEU A 139 7.52 -26.84 -7.48
N MET A 140 7.46 -25.60 -6.99
CA MET A 140 8.30 -24.48 -7.42
C MET A 140 9.76 -24.58 -6.96
N GLY A 141 10.10 -25.51 -6.05
CA GLY A 141 11.41 -25.57 -5.41
C GLY A 141 11.72 -24.42 -4.47
N LEU A 142 10.68 -23.69 -4.02
CA LEU A 142 10.79 -22.51 -3.17
C LEU A 142 10.30 -22.78 -1.73
N TRP A 143 10.36 -24.03 -1.28
CA TRP A 143 9.85 -24.45 0.03
C TRP A 143 10.56 -23.74 1.19
N GLU A 144 11.90 -23.80 1.21
CA GLU A 144 12.72 -23.24 2.29
C GLU A 144 12.52 -21.72 2.39
N GLN A 145 12.55 -21.04 1.25
CA GLN A 145 12.37 -19.59 1.16
C GLN A 145 10.95 -19.19 1.56
N SER A 146 9.93 -20.01 1.28
CA SER A 146 8.58 -19.82 1.81
C SER A 146 8.54 -19.96 3.33
N VAL A 147 9.21 -20.96 3.91
CA VAL A 147 9.29 -21.17 5.37
C VAL A 147 10.00 -19.99 6.07
N GLN A 148 11.14 -19.54 5.54
CA GLN A 148 11.84 -18.34 6.04
C GLN A 148 10.92 -17.11 6.00
N THR A 149 10.13 -16.95 4.94
CA THR A 149 9.18 -15.83 4.84
C THR A 149 8.03 -15.95 5.85
N PHE A 150 7.48 -17.16 6.06
CA PHE A 150 6.51 -17.39 7.12
C PHE A 150 7.09 -17.03 8.50
N ALA A 151 8.33 -17.42 8.80
CA ALA A 151 8.99 -17.11 10.07
C ALA A 151 9.11 -15.59 10.31
N LEU A 152 9.62 -14.85 9.33
CA LEU A 152 9.71 -13.38 9.37
C LEU A 152 8.33 -12.72 9.52
N ILE A 153 7.34 -13.17 8.75
CA ILE A 153 5.98 -12.60 8.78
C ILE A 153 5.27 -12.90 10.10
N PHE A 154 5.39 -14.11 10.66
CA PHE A 154 4.81 -14.41 11.98
C PHE A 154 5.49 -13.63 13.11
N ALA A 155 6.81 -13.40 13.05
CA ALA A 155 7.50 -12.51 13.98
C ALA A 155 7.00 -11.05 13.87
N ALA A 156 6.99 -10.49 12.66
CA ALA A 156 6.57 -9.11 12.42
C ALA A 156 5.09 -8.86 12.74
N VAL A 157 4.20 -9.75 12.32
CA VAL A 157 2.76 -9.68 12.64
C VAL A 157 2.52 -9.89 14.13
N GLY A 158 3.20 -10.84 14.77
CA GLY A 158 3.09 -11.09 16.20
C GLY A 158 3.40 -9.84 17.02
N LEU A 159 4.55 -9.22 16.78
CA LEU A 159 4.93 -7.96 17.44
C LEU A 159 4.00 -6.80 17.08
N SER A 160 3.59 -6.69 15.81
CA SER A 160 2.64 -5.66 15.36
C SER A 160 1.30 -5.74 16.07
N LEU A 161 0.83 -6.94 16.42
CA LEU A 161 -0.41 -7.16 17.15
C LEU A 161 -0.25 -6.97 18.66
N VAL A 162 0.88 -7.42 19.24
CA VAL A 162 1.22 -7.22 20.65
C VAL A 162 1.33 -5.73 21.00
N VAL A 163 1.88 -4.90 20.10
CA VAL A 163 1.97 -3.45 20.28
C VAL A 163 0.68 -2.75 19.79
N GLY A 164 0.21 -3.11 18.60
CA GLY A 164 -0.85 -2.39 17.89
C GLY A 164 -2.26 -2.59 18.45
N MET A 165 -2.61 -3.79 18.94
CA MET A 165 -3.95 -4.00 19.50
C MET A 165 -4.15 -3.24 20.83
N PRO A 166 -3.23 -3.27 21.82
CA PRO A 166 -3.38 -2.45 23.03
C PRO A 166 -3.44 -0.95 22.76
N LEU A 167 -2.58 -0.42 21.88
CA LEU A 167 -2.62 0.98 21.45
C LEU A 167 -3.96 1.31 20.75
N GLY A 168 -4.48 0.40 19.93
CA GLY A 168 -5.80 0.48 19.33
C GLY A 168 -6.94 0.51 20.34
N VAL A 169 -6.89 -0.28 21.41
CA VAL A 169 -7.90 -0.27 22.49
C VAL A 169 -7.88 1.07 23.24
N ILE A 170 -6.69 1.64 23.51
CA ILE A 170 -6.55 2.94 24.15
C ILE A 170 -7.07 4.07 23.23
N ALA A 171 -6.72 4.05 21.93
CA ALA A 171 -7.20 5.00 20.93
C ALA A 171 -8.72 4.87 20.65
N GLY A 172 -9.27 3.66 20.77
CA GLY A 172 -10.70 3.40 20.75
C GLY A 172 -11.47 4.07 21.89
N ARG A 173 -10.81 4.37 23.01
CA ARG A 173 -11.40 4.99 24.21
C ARG A 173 -11.06 6.46 24.43
N SER A 174 -10.19 7.06 23.61
CA SER A 174 -9.74 8.44 23.79
C SER A 174 -9.51 9.15 22.45
N ASP A 175 -10.36 10.13 22.14
CA ASP A 175 -10.18 11.01 20.97
C ASP A 175 -8.95 11.89 21.06
N ARG A 176 -8.43 12.14 22.27
CA ARG A 176 -7.18 12.89 22.46
C ARG A 176 -5.98 12.01 22.08
N PHE A 177 -5.98 10.75 22.54
CA PHE A 177 -4.91 9.80 22.20
C PHE A 177 -4.94 9.42 20.72
N LEU A 178 -6.12 9.16 20.13
CA LEU A 178 -6.24 8.91 18.70
C LEU A 178 -5.74 10.11 17.87
N ARG A 179 -6.14 11.35 18.20
CA ARG A 179 -5.66 12.55 17.49
C ARG A 179 -4.15 12.78 17.61
N PHE A 180 -3.55 12.45 18.74
CA PHE A 180 -2.09 12.48 18.93
C PHE A 180 -1.38 11.41 18.08
N LEU A 181 -1.95 10.21 18.01
CA LEU A 181 -1.35 9.05 17.34
C LEU A 181 -1.53 9.06 15.82
N THR A 182 -2.66 9.59 15.31
CA THR A 182 -3.00 9.61 13.88
C THR A 182 -1.87 10.11 12.97
N PRO A 183 -1.19 11.25 13.22
CA PRO A 183 -0.10 11.73 12.37
C PRO A 183 1.09 10.77 12.25
N LEU A 184 1.42 10.05 13.33
CA LEU A 184 2.49 9.04 13.31
C LEU A 184 2.09 7.83 12.46
N LEU A 185 0.82 7.42 12.55
CA LEU A 185 0.28 6.33 11.74
C LEU A 185 0.09 6.73 10.26
N ASP A 186 -0.22 7.99 9.98
CA ASP A 186 -0.25 8.52 8.61
C ASP A 186 1.16 8.56 8.02
N ALA A 187 2.15 9.05 8.77
CA ALA A 187 3.55 9.04 8.34
C ALA A 187 4.03 7.62 8.00
N ALA A 188 3.80 6.64 8.88
CA ALA A 188 4.18 5.24 8.67
C ALA A 188 3.47 4.54 7.49
N GLN A 189 2.39 5.10 6.95
CA GLN A 189 1.68 4.58 5.77
C GLN A 189 1.91 5.40 4.48
N ILE A 190 2.37 6.65 4.58
CA ILE A 190 2.56 7.57 3.45
C ILE A 190 4.04 7.71 3.05
N VAL A 191 4.96 7.62 4.02
CA VAL A 191 6.40 7.60 3.76
C VAL A 191 6.76 6.27 3.07
N PRO A 192 7.28 6.26 1.83
CA PRO A 192 7.65 5.02 1.15
C PRO A 192 8.73 4.27 1.95
N ALA A 193 8.59 2.95 2.08
CA ALA A 193 9.29 2.19 3.12
C ALA A 193 10.82 2.36 3.12
N PHE A 194 11.42 2.57 1.94
CA PHE A 194 12.84 2.81 1.74
C PHE A 194 13.39 4.02 2.50
N ALA A 195 12.56 5.04 2.74
CA ALA A 195 12.95 6.27 3.44
C ALA A 195 13.21 6.09 4.94
N TYR A 196 12.59 5.09 5.59
CA TYR A 196 12.91 4.72 6.97
C TYR A 196 13.73 3.42 7.07
N LEU A 197 13.76 2.62 6.01
CA LEU A 197 14.60 1.42 5.88
C LEU A 197 16.09 1.71 6.09
N MET A 198 16.65 2.76 5.48
CA MET A 198 18.08 3.07 5.64
C MET A 198 18.44 3.44 7.11
N PRO A 199 17.71 4.33 7.80
CA PRO A 199 17.85 4.53 9.24
C PRO A 199 17.68 3.25 10.08
N VAL A 200 16.73 2.36 9.74
CA VAL A 200 16.54 1.08 10.45
C VAL A 200 17.75 0.16 10.26
N VAL A 201 18.26 -0.02 9.05
CA VAL A 201 19.45 -0.85 8.78
C VAL A 201 20.69 -0.33 9.51
N ILE A 202 20.85 0.99 9.65
CA ILE A 202 21.99 1.56 10.38
C ILE A 202 21.85 1.38 11.90
N LEU A 203 20.64 1.47 12.46
CA LEU A 203 20.41 1.23 13.88
C LEU A 203 20.39 -0.25 14.28
N PHE A 204 19.94 -1.15 13.39
CA PHE A 204 19.65 -2.56 13.70
C PHE A 204 20.48 -3.58 12.90
N SER A 205 21.42 -3.11 12.06
CA SER A 205 22.18 -3.89 11.05
C SER A 205 21.32 -4.40 9.87
N VAL A 206 22.00 -4.92 8.85
CA VAL A 206 21.36 -5.72 7.79
C VAL A 206 21.05 -7.10 8.38
N GLY A 207 19.82 -7.60 8.20
CA GLY A 207 19.41 -8.91 8.70
C GLY A 207 17.91 -9.05 9.02
N PRO A 208 17.50 -10.24 9.50
CA PRO A 208 16.09 -10.55 9.77
C PRO A 208 15.43 -9.62 10.79
N GLY A 209 16.14 -9.18 11.83
CA GLY A 209 15.62 -8.28 12.85
C GLY A 209 15.24 -6.90 12.32
N ALA A 210 16.11 -6.30 11.50
CA ALA A 210 15.80 -5.05 10.80
C ALA A 210 14.65 -5.22 9.80
N ALA A 211 14.58 -6.36 9.11
CA ALA A 211 13.49 -6.70 8.20
C ALA A 211 12.13 -6.84 8.94
N VAL A 212 12.12 -7.50 10.11
CA VAL A 212 10.96 -7.58 11.02
C VAL A 212 10.54 -6.20 11.49
N LEU A 213 11.47 -5.35 11.94
CA LEU A 213 11.15 -3.99 12.42
C LEU A 213 10.58 -3.10 11.31
N THR A 214 11.20 -3.11 10.13
CA THR A 214 10.74 -2.32 8.96
C THR A 214 9.34 -2.76 8.51
N THR A 215 9.05 -4.06 8.61
CA THR A 215 7.71 -4.64 8.37
C THR A 215 6.71 -4.27 9.47
N MET A 216 7.14 -4.29 10.73
CA MET A 216 6.30 -3.93 11.89
C MET A 216 5.86 -2.46 11.85
N ILE A 217 6.73 -1.55 11.43
CA ILE A 217 6.41 -0.12 11.24
C ILE A 217 5.24 0.06 10.26
N TYR A 218 5.23 -0.69 9.15
CA TYR A 218 4.18 -0.62 8.13
C TYR A 218 2.89 -1.35 8.53
N ALA A 219 2.98 -2.43 9.31
CA ALA A 219 1.86 -3.28 9.70
C ALA A 219 1.15 -2.87 11.00
N ILE A 220 1.78 -2.08 11.89
CA ILE A 220 1.14 -1.54 13.10
C ILE A 220 -0.05 -0.59 12.84
N PRO A 221 -0.01 0.35 11.87
CA PRO A 221 -1.11 1.27 11.59
C PRO A 221 -2.50 0.64 11.37
N PRO A 222 -2.70 -0.40 10.53
CA PRO A 222 -4.00 -1.07 10.42
C PRO A 222 -4.40 -1.79 11.72
N ALA A 223 -3.46 -2.41 12.44
CA ALA A 223 -3.72 -3.06 13.73
C ALA A 223 -4.36 -2.08 14.73
N ILE A 224 -3.77 -0.89 14.87
CA ILE A 224 -4.28 0.19 15.73
C ILE A 224 -5.62 0.73 15.23
N ARG A 225 -5.69 1.12 13.95
CA ARG A 225 -6.86 1.83 13.37
C ARG A 225 -8.13 0.96 13.40
N ILE A 226 -8.03 -0.30 13.01
CA ILE A 226 -9.17 -1.23 12.93
C ILE A 226 -9.60 -1.67 14.33
N THR A 227 -8.66 -1.86 15.27
CA THR A 227 -8.96 -2.13 16.68
C THR A 227 -9.68 -0.95 17.34
N ALA A 228 -9.19 0.29 17.13
CA ALA A 228 -9.83 1.49 17.65
C ALA A 228 -11.25 1.67 17.12
N LEU A 229 -11.46 1.43 15.81
CA LEU A 229 -12.79 1.42 15.19
C LEU A 229 -13.68 0.32 15.79
N GLY A 230 -13.14 -0.88 16.01
CA GLY A 230 -13.86 -2.00 16.60
C GLY A 230 -14.37 -1.72 18.02
N ILE A 231 -13.56 -1.07 18.86
CA ILE A 231 -13.94 -0.66 20.22
C ILE A 231 -14.99 0.47 20.21
N ARG A 232 -14.91 1.39 19.23
CA ARG A 232 -15.87 2.49 19.03
C ARG A 232 -17.21 2.03 18.44
N GLY A 233 -17.21 0.97 17.65
CA GLY A 233 -18.42 0.40 17.03
C GLY A 233 -19.29 -0.45 17.98
N VAL A 234 -18.93 -0.54 19.27
CA VAL A 234 -19.74 -1.23 20.29
C VAL A 234 -20.90 -0.32 20.72
N PRO A 235 -22.16 -0.78 20.70
CA PRO A 235 -23.32 0.07 21.02
C PRO A 235 -23.23 0.73 22.41
N VAL A 236 -23.47 2.04 22.44
CA VAL A 236 -23.34 2.87 23.65
C VAL A 236 -24.23 2.36 24.78
N ASN A 237 -25.48 2.02 24.48
CA ASN A 237 -26.46 1.47 25.43
C ASN A 237 -25.93 0.21 26.15
N THR A 238 -25.11 -0.62 25.48
CA THR A 238 -24.52 -1.83 26.08
C THR A 238 -23.34 -1.49 27.00
N VAL A 239 -22.61 -0.42 26.69
CA VAL A 239 -21.54 0.13 27.55
C VAL A 239 -22.14 0.81 28.79
N GLU A 240 -23.25 1.54 28.63
CA GLU A 240 -23.99 2.19 29.71
C GLU A 240 -24.67 1.18 30.64
N ALA A 241 -25.35 0.16 30.10
CA ALA A 241 -25.94 -0.91 30.90
C ALA A 241 -24.87 -1.66 31.75
N ALA A 242 -23.69 -1.89 31.18
CA ALA A 242 -22.58 -2.48 31.92
C ALA A 242 -22.06 -1.58 33.04
N ALA A 243 -21.99 -0.26 32.81
CA ALA A 243 -21.61 0.73 33.83
C ALA A 243 -22.67 0.86 34.94
N ALA A 244 -23.96 0.80 34.59
CA ALA A 244 -25.07 0.78 35.55
C ALA A 244 -25.04 -0.48 36.44
N MET A 245 -24.62 -1.62 35.91
CA MET A 245 -24.30 -2.84 36.69
C MET A 245 -22.94 -2.77 37.44
N GLY A 246 -22.39 -1.57 37.67
CA GLY A 246 -21.17 -1.36 38.45
C GLY A 246 -19.85 -1.78 37.78
N SER A 247 -19.84 -2.06 36.46
CA SER A 247 -18.61 -2.46 35.78
C SER A 247 -17.59 -1.32 35.72
N THR A 248 -16.43 -1.53 36.33
CA THR A 248 -15.28 -0.63 36.17
C THR A 248 -14.84 -0.53 34.71
N ARG A 249 -14.20 0.58 34.32
CA ARG A 249 -13.76 0.84 32.94
C ARG A 249 -12.99 -0.33 32.29
N TRP A 250 -12.13 -1.01 33.05
CA TRP A 250 -11.38 -2.18 32.58
C TRP A 250 -12.26 -3.44 32.44
N GLN A 251 -13.21 -3.66 33.34
CA GLN A 251 -14.20 -4.73 33.19
C GLN A 251 -15.09 -4.50 31.97
N THR A 252 -15.51 -3.25 31.70
CA THR A 252 -16.25 -2.91 30.48
C THR A 252 -15.43 -3.21 29.21
N VAL A 253 -14.12 -2.91 29.21
CA VAL A 253 -13.23 -3.29 28.09
C VAL A 253 -13.16 -4.81 27.93
N ALA A 254 -12.79 -5.53 29.00
CA ALA A 254 -12.48 -6.95 28.94
C ALA A 254 -13.72 -7.84 28.74
N LYS A 255 -14.86 -7.49 29.35
CA LYS A 255 -16.09 -8.31 29.36
C LYS A 255 -17.16 -7.87 28.36
N VAL A 256 -17.09 -6.63 27.83
CA VAL A 256 -18.12 -6.09 26.91
C VAL A 256 -17.51 -5.64 25.59
N GLN A 257 -16.58 -4.68 25.60
CA GLN A 257 -16.09 -4.11 24.34
C GLN A 257 -15.25 -5.08 23.52
N LEU A 258 -14.27 -5.78 24.13
CA LEU A 258 -13.44 -6.76 23.39
C LEU A 258 -14.25 -7.96 22.86
N PRO A 259 -15.17 -8.59 23.62
CA PRO A 259 -16.02 -9.66 23.10
C PRO A 259 -16.98 -9.24 21.97
N LEU A 260 -17.46 -8.00 21.98
CA LEU A 260 -18.32 -7.48 20.89
C LEU A 260 -17.50 -7.02 19.68
N ALA A 261 -16.34 -6.40 19.90
CA ALA A 261 -15.41 -5.96 18.85
C ALA A 261 -14.67 -7.12 18.15
N ARG A 262 -14.75 -8.36 18.64
CA ARG A 262 -13.92 -9.50 18.20
C ARG A 262 -13.85 -9.73 16.69
N ARG A 263 -14.93 -9.47 15.93
CA ARG A 263 -14.91 -9.57 14.46
C ARG A 263 -14.01 -8.50 13.82
N MET A 264 -13.99 -7.29 14.38
CA MET A 264 -13.09 -6.21 13.96
C MET A 264 -11.66 -6.46 14.43
N LEU A 265 -11.43 -7.10 15.59
CA LEU A 265 -10.09 -7.53 16.00
C LEU A 265 -9.51 -8.57 15.03
N LEU A 266 -10.30 -9.57 14.62
CA LEU A 266 -9.87 -10.57 13.64
C LEU A 266 -9.68 -9.98 12.23
N LEU A 267 -10.43 -8.94 11.86
CA LEU A 267 -10.16 -8.15 10.67
C LEU A 267 -8.84 -7.35 10.79
N ALA A 268 -8.54 -6.79 11.97
CA ALA A 268 -7.28 -6.11 12.25
C ALA A 268 -6.09 -7.09 12.10
N VAL A 269 -6.22 -8.32 12.61
CA VAL A 269 -5.24 -9.40 12.38
C VAL A 269 -5.03 -9.65 10.89
N ASN A 270 -6.10 -9.87 10.11
CA ASN A 270 -5.96 -10.14 8.67
C ASN A 270 -5.29 -8.98 7.91
N GLN A 271 -5.66 -7.74 8.21
CA GLN A 271 -5.05 -6.56 7.59
C GLN A 271 -3.60 -6.34 8.04
N THR A 272 -3.24 -6.70 9.27
CA THR A 272 -1.84 -6.70 9.73
C THR A 272 -1.00 -7.70 8.94
N ILE A 273 -1.54 -8.89 8.68
CA ILE A 273 -0.90 -9.92 7.83
C ILE A 273 -0.72 -9.41 6.39
N LEU A 274 -1.76 -8.85 5.77
CA LEU A 274 -1.70 -8.31 4.40
C LEU A 274 -0.68 -7.17 4.26
N PHE A 275 -0.65 -6.22 5.20
CA PHE A 275 0.33 -5.14 5.17
C PHE A 275 1.76 -5.68 5.38
N ALA A 276 1.96 -6.63 6.30
CA ALA A 276 3.25 -7.28 6.48
C ALA A 276 3.71 -8.02 5.20
N LEU A 277 2.81 -8.75 4.53
CA LEU A 277 3.12 -9.48 3.30
C LEU A 277 3.50 -8.56 2.14
N SER A 278 2.88 -7.38 2.04
CA SER A 278 3.25 -6.38 1.01
C SER A 278 4.70 -5.89 1.12
N MET A 279 5.31 -6.05 2.31
CA MET A 279 6.69 -5.67 2.60
C MET A 279 7.73 -6.75 2.26
N VAL A 280 7.33 -8.01 1.99
CA VAL A 280 8.25 -9.16 1.84
C VAL A 280 9.43 -8.90 0.90
N VAL A 281 9.19 -8.32 -0.29
CA VAL A 281 10.26 -8.07 -1.27
C VAL A 281 11.23 -6.98 -0.77
N ILE A 282 10.72 -6.01 -0.01
CA ILE A 282 11.52 -4.92 0.55
C ILE A 282 12.33 -5.42 1.76
N ALA A 283 11.76 -6.34 2.55
CA ALA A 283 12.44 -7.07 3.61
C ALA A 283 13.60 -7.92 3.05
N GLY A 284 13.43 -8.56 1.89
CA GLY A 284 14.49 -9.28 1.19
C GLY A 284 15.73 -8.43 0.92
N LEU A 285 15.54 -7.20 0.42
CA LEU A 285 16.61 -6.26 0.09
C LEU A 285 17.52 -5.87 1.29
N ILE A 286 17.09 -6.14 2.52
CA ILE A 286 17.83 -5.82 3.76
C ILE A 286 18.17 -7.06 4.59
N GLY A 287 18.29 -8.23 3.96
CA GLY A 287 18.71 -9.46 4.63
C GLY A 287 17.59 -10.16 5.40
N GLY A 288 16.32 -9.89 5.08
CA GLY A 288 15.17 -10.65 5.58
C GLY A 288 15.04 -12.06 5.01
N ALA A 289 15.88 -12.44 4.05
CA ALA A 289 15.90 -13.74 3.37
C ALA A 289 14.53 -14.11 2.73
N GLY A 290 14.29 -15.41 2.54
CA GLY A 290 13.03 -15.94 2.04
C GLY A 290 12.69 -15.56 0.60
N LEU A 291 11.40 -15.62 0.27
CA LEU A 291 10.87 -15.29 -1.06
C LEU A 291 11.14 -13.84 -1.45
N GLY A 292 11.29 -12.94 -0.47
CA GLY A 292 11.68 -11.56 -0.74
C GLY A 292 13.05 -11.48 -1.42
N ASP A 293 14.02 -12.20 -0.88
CA ASP A 293 15.37 -12.30 -1.44
C ASP A 293 15.38 -13.00 -2.81
N VAL A 294 14.59 -14.06 -3.00
CA VAL A 294 14.42 -14.70 -4.34
C VAL A 294 13.94 -13.72 -5.40
N VAL A 295 13.04 -12.81 -5.03
CA VAL A 295 12.53 -11.77 -5.94
C VAL A 295 13.58 -10.68 -6.20
N THR A 296 14.29 -10.20 -5.17
CA THR A 296 15.31 -9.15 -5.34
C THR A 296 16.58 -9.64 -6.04
N SER A 297 17.09 -10.83 -5.71
CA SER A 297 18.24 -11.43 -6.38
C SER A 297 17.90 -11.83 -7.81
N GLY A 298 16.73 -12.44 -8.03
CA GLY A 298 16.23 -12.81 -9.35
C GLY A 298 16.09 -11.60 -10.29
N LEU A 299 15.62 -10.45 -9.79
CA LEU A 299 15.45 -9.23 -10.59
C LEU A 299 16.74 -8.80 -11.31
N TYR A 300 17.91 -9.02 -10.71
CA TYR A 300 19.20 -8.65 -11.29
C TYR A 300 19.94 -9.82 -11.98
N SER A 301 19.46 -11.07 -11.87
CA SER A 301 20.22 -12.26 -12.30
C SER A 301 19.43 -13.34 -13.05
N ASN A 302 18.17 -13.58 -12.67
CA ASN A 302 17.30 -14.58 -13.28
C ASN A 302 15.83 -14.11 -13.21
N PRO A 303 15.32 -13.47 -14.27
CA PRO A 303 13.98 -12.88 -14.28
C PRO A 303 12.86 -13.91 -14.14
N ALA A 304 13.05 -15.12 -14.68
CA ALA A 304 12.11 -16.21 -14.53
C ALA A 304 11.99 -16.67 -13.05
N LEU A 305 13.11 -16.68 -12.32
CA LEU A 305 13.13 -16.95 -10.87
C LEU A 305 12.47 -15.81 -10.08
N ALA A 306 12.70 -14.55 -10.47
CA ALA A 306 12.06 -13.39 -9.85
C ALA A 306 10.53 -13.45 -9.96
N ILE A 307 10.01 -13.82 -11.15
CA ILE A 307 8.57 -14.03 -11.36
C ILE A 307 8.07 -15.24 -10.55
N LEU A 308 8.83 -16.34 -10.50
CA LEU A 308 8.46 -17.54 -9.74
C LEU A 308 8.36 -17.25 -8.23
N GLY A 309 9.33 -16.53 -7.67
CA GLY A 309 9.29 -16.02 -6.29
C GLY A 309 8.12 -15.08 -6.05
N GLY A 310 7.84 -14.18 -7.00
CA GLY A 310 6.69 -13.29 -6.95
C GLY A 310 5.37 -14.05 -6.87
N VAL A 311 5.18 -15.06 -7.74
CA VAL A 311 4.01 -15.94 -7.75
C VAL A 311 3.90 -16.75 -6.45
N ALA A 312 5.00 -17.20 -5.85
CA ALA A 312 4.97 -17.84 -4.53
C ALA A 312 4.46 -16.87 -3.44
N ILE A 313 4.88 -15.60 -3.44
CA ILE A 313 4.34 -14.58 -2.50
C ILE A 313 2.85 -14.33 -2.76
N VAL A 314 2.41 -14.28 -4.03
CA VAL A 314 0.98 -14.19 -4.39
C VAL A 314 0.17 -15.34 -3.77
N ILE A 315 0.63 -16.58 -3.96
CA ILE A 315 -0.04 -17.79 -3.47
C ILE A 315 -0.08 -17.80 -1.93
N MET A 316 1.01 -17.43 -1.26
CA MET A 316 1.07 -17.28 0.18
C MET A 316 0.10 -16.22 0.71
N ALA A 317 0.02 -15.05 0.06
CA ALA A 317 -0.89 -13.99 0.47
C ALA A 317 -2.36 -14.39 0.31
N ILE A 318 -2.72 -14.99 -0.83
CA ILE A 318 -4.07 -15.50 -1.07
C ILE A 318 -4.44 -16.63 -0.09
N ALA A 319 -3.49 -17.49 0.28
CA ALA A 319 -3.71 -18.55 1.27
C ALA A 319 -3.91 -18.00 2.69
N LEU A 320 -3.09 -17.04 3.13
CA LEU A 320 -3.17 -16.42 4.45
C LEU A 320 -4.42 -15.55 4.61
N ASP A 321 -4.77 -14.75 3.61
CA ASP A 321 -6.00 -13.93 3.62
C ASP A 321 -7.25 -14.79 3.70
N ARG A 322 -7.44 -15.69 2.73
CA ARG A 322 -8.65 -16.53 2.63
C ARG A 322 -8.82 -17.48 3.81
N SER A 323 -7.72 -17.94 4.41
CA SER A 323 -7.79 -18.74 5.64
C SER A 323 -8.18 -17.88 6.84
N THR A 324 -7.52 -16.74 7.06
CA THR A 324 -7.79 -15.85 8.20
C THR A 324 -9.20 -15.25 8.13
N GLU A 325 -9.64 -14.77 6.97
CA GLU A 325 -10.99 -14.23 6.74
C GLU A 325 -12.06 -15.31 6.92
N SER A 326 -11.82 -16.53 6.43
CA SER A 326 -12.70 -17.67 6.67
C SER A 326 -12.73 -18.14 8.12
N MET A 327 -11.62 -18.02 8.86
CA MET A 327 -11.55 -18.29 10.30
C MET A 327 -12.32 -17.24 11.08
N ALA A 328 -12.16 -15.95 10.76
CA ALA A 328 -12.91 -14.86 11.37
C ALA A 328 -14.43 -15.03 11.18
N ASN A 329 -14.88 -15.27 9.93
CA ASN A 329 -16.29 -15.45 9.61
C ASN A 329 -16.92 -16.72 10.22
N ARG A 330 -16.15 -17.82 10.38
CA ARG A 330 -16.66 -19.07 10.97
C ARG A 330 -16.57 -19.10 12.50
N THR A 331 -15.69 -18.33 13.13
CA THR A 331 -15.54 -18.29 14.60
C THR A 331 -16.50 -17.33 15.30
N ASP A 332 -16.98 -16.28 14.63
CA ASP A 332 -17.78 -15.18 15.22
C ASP A 332 -18.86 -15.61 16.22
N PRO A 333 -18.61 -15.34 17.51
CA PRO A 333 -20.17 -15.41 18.95
C PRO A 333 -21.52 -14.78 18.61
N ALA A 334 -21.62 -13.91 17.60
CA ALA A 334 -22.90 -13.29 17.23
C ALA A 334 -23.72 -14.20 16.31
N ARG A 335 -23.04 -15.04 15.51
CA ARG A 335 -23.66 -15.93 14.52
C ARG A 335 -23.73 -17.39 14.97
N ARG A 336 -23.22 -17.69 16.17
CA ARG A 336 -22.83 -19.07 16.53
C ARG A 336 -23.24 -19.47 17.94
N HIS A 337 -24.54 -19.64 18.15
CA HIS A 337 -25.06 -20.38 19.29
C HIS A 337 -24.78 -21.88 19.09
N LEU A 338 -24.18 -22.55 20.07
CA LEU A 338 -23.79 -23.96 20.00
C LEU A 338 -24.43 -24.76 21.14
N THR A 339 -25.10 -25.85 20.79
CA THR A 339 -25.43 -26.92 21.74
C THR A 339 -24.16 -27.61 22.23
N ASP A 340 -24.21 -28.21 23.41
CA ASP A 340 -23.02 -28.78 24.06
C ASP A 340 -22.42 -29.96 23.29
N ASP A 341 -23.22 -30.76 22.57
CA ASP A 341 -22.70 -31.78 21.64
C ASP A 341 -21.81 -31.17 20.56
N LYS A 342 -22.21 -29.99 20.04
CA LYS A 342 -21.43 -29.27 19.01
C LYS A 342 -20.16 -28.70 19.63
N LYS A 343 -20.18 -28.25 20.89
CA LYS A 343 -18.97 -27.85 21.64
C LYS A 343 -18.04 -29.05 21.85
N LEU A 344 -18.57 -30.22 22.25
CA LEU A 344 -17.81 -31.46 22.46
C LEU A 344 -17.18 -31.97 21.16
N ARG A 345 -17.96 -32.09 20.08
CA ARG A 345 -17.44 -32.47 18.74
C ARG A 345 -16.35 -31.52 18.25
N LEU A 346 -16.44 -30.22 18.54
CA LEU A 346 -15.38 -29.25 18.21
C LEU A 346 -14.15 -29.41 19.10
N ARG A 347 -14.28 -29.74 20.40
CA ARG A 347 -13.15 -30.07 21.28
C ARG A 347 -12.44 -31.34 20.79
N LEU A 348 -13.18 -32.42 20.55
CA LEU A 348 -12.66 -33.67 19.98
C LEU A 348 -11.95 -33.43 18.64
N PHE A 349 -12.53 -32.64 17.74
CA PHE A 349 -11.87 -32.29 16.48
C PHE A 349 -10.63 -31.40 16.65
N THR A 350 -10.53 -30.63 17.75
CA THR A 350 -9.28 -29.92 18.09
C THR A 350 -8.20 -30.91 18.52
N LEU A 351 -8.54 -31.86 19.41
CA LEU A 351 -7.62 -32.90 19.87
C LEU A 351 -7.15 -33.79 18.71
N ALA A 352 -8.07 -34.22 17.83
CA ALA A 352 -7.74 -34.97 16.62
C ALA A 352 -6.86 -34.15 15.64
N SER A 353 -7.05 -32.83 15.53
CA SER A 353 -6.16 -31.98 14.73
C SER A 353 -4.75 -31.91 15.33
N VAL A 354 -4.64 -31.71 16.65
CA VAL A 354 -3.34 -31.65 17.35
C VAL A 354 -2.62 -33.01 17.29
N ALA A 355 -3.32 -34.12 17.50
CA ALA A 355 -2.78 -35.46 17.36
C ALA A 355 -2.35 -35.76 15.91
N GLY A 356 -3.12 -35.30 14.92
CA GLY A 356 -2.77 -35.41 13.49
C GLY A 356 -1.49 -34.64 13.14
N VAL A 357 -1.29 -33.43 13.69
CA VAL A 357 -0.03 -32.70 13.55
C VAL A 357 1.12 -33.44 14.25
N GLY A 358 0.93 -33.87 15.50
CA GLY A 358 1.96 -34.62 16.24
C GLY A 358 2.41 -35.90 15.54
N LEU A 359 1.46 -36.65 14.96
CA LEU A 359 1.73 -37.83 14.15
C LEU A 359 2.45 -37.45 12.83
N ALA A 360 2.02 -36.39 12.15
CA ALA A 360 2.68 -35.92 10.93
C ALA A 360 4.14 -35.49 11.18
N VAL A 361 4.43 -34.81 12.30
CA VAL A 361 5.79 -34.46 12.74
C VAL A 361 6.59 -35.73 13.09
N GLY A 362 5.99 -36.64 13.86
CA GLY A 362 6.64 -37.89 14.28
C GLY A 362 7.03 -38.79 13.09
N LEU A 363 6.12 -38.97 12.12
CA LEU A 363 6.43 -39.67 10.87
C LEU A 363 7.46 -38.91 10.03
N GLY A 364 7.41 -37.58 10.01
CA GLY A 364 8.40 -36.73 9.34
C GLY A 364 9.82 -37.00 9.82
N HIS A 365 10.04 -37.06 11.13
CA HIS A 365 11.34 -37.44 11.70
C HIS A 365 11.68 -38.92 11.49
N ALA A 366 10.72 -39.83 11.71
CA ALA A 366 10.96 -41.27 11.59
C ALA A 366 11.35 -41.74 10.17
N PHE A 367 10.83 -41.09 9.12
CA PHE A 367 11.19 -41.35 7.73
C PHE A 367 12.33 -40.47 7.19
N GLY A 368 13.03 -39.72 8.05
CA GLY A 368 14.15 -38.87 7.64
C GLY A 368 13.74 -37.65 6.80
N ALA A 369 12.46 -37.29 6.76
CA ALA A 369 11.92 -36.14 6.02
C ALA A 369 12.24 -34.76 6.66
N GLY A 370 13.15 -34.74 7.65
CA GLY A 370 13.94 -33.56 7.99
C GLY A 370 15.04 -33.24 6.98
N GLY A 371 15.43 -34.20 6.12
CA GLY A 371 16.19 -33.92 4.91
C GLY A 371 15.38 -33.03 3.95
N ILE A 372 16.02 -32.00 3.42
CA ILE A 372 15.39 -31.02 2.51
C ILE A 372 14.76 -31.73 1.31
N TYR A 373 13.62 -31.18 0.86
CA TYR A 373 12.80 -31.65 -0.26
C TYR A 373 13.59 -32.35 -1.36
N SER A 374 13.24 -33.60 -1.69
CA SER A 374 13.97 -34.41 -2.66
C SER A 374 14.03 -33.68 -4.02
N GLY A 375 15.24 -33.56 -4.59
CA GLY A 375 15.58 -32.62 -5.67
C GLY A 375 14.92 -32.81 -7.04
N ARG A 376 13.74 -33.44 -7.11
CA ARG A 376 12.88 -33.55 -8.30
C ARG A 376 11.71 -32.57 -8.20
N THR A 377 12.03 -31.27 -8.18
CA THR A 377 11.04 -30.20 -8.26
C THR A 377 10.46 -30.11 -9.69
N ALA A 378 9.39 -29.34 -9.88
CA ALA A 378 8.96 -28.89 -11.20
C ALA A 378 9.66 -27.58 -11.62
N GLN A 379 10.63 -27.09 -10.83
CA GLN A 379 11.24 -25.78 -10.95
C GLN A 379 11.91 -25.56 -12.31
N ASP A 380 12.72 -26.51 -12.79
CA ASP A 380 13.37 -26.39 -14.10
C ASP A 380 12.38 -26.31 -15.26
N TRP A 381 11.21 -26.94 -15.13
CA TRP A 381 10.14 -26.84 -16.13
C TRP A 381 9.39 -25.51 -16.01
N LEU A 382 9.12 -25.04 -14.79
CA LEU A 382 8.48 -23.75 -14.52
C LEU A 382 9.36 -22.58 -14.98
N LEU A 383 10.65 -22.56 -14.60
CA LEU A 383 11.61 -21.54 -15.01
C LEU A 383 11.76 -21.49 -16.53
N ARG A 384 11.92 -22.64 -17.22
CA ARG A 384 11.96 -22.67 -18.69
C ARG A 384 10.64 -22.26 -19.33
N SER A 385 9.49 -22.53 -18.71
CA SER A 385 8.18 -22.11 -19.22
C SER A 385 7.96 -20.60 -19.07
N VAL A 386 8.36 -20.03 -17.92
CA VAL A 386 8.34 -18.57 -17.70
C VAL A 386 9.33 -17.89 -18.63
N GLN A 387 10.58 -18.36 -18.72
CA GLN A 387 11.61 -17.78 -19.59
C GLN A 387 11.15 -17.78 -21.05
N LYS A 388 10.62 -18.88 -21.59
CA LYS A 388 10.02 -18.91 -22.94
C LYS A 388 8.90 -17.88 -23.14
N GLY A 389 8.14 -17.58 -22.09
CA GLY A 389 7.15 -16.51 -22.10
C GLY A 389 7.77 -15.11 -22.21
N LEU A 390 8.86 -14.87 -21.47
CA LEU A 390 9.63 -13.62 -21.55
C LEU A 390 10.34 -13.49 -22.91
N ASP A 391 10.98 -14.55 -23.38
CA ASP A 391 11.65 -14.62 -24.69
C ASP A 391 10.65 -14.34 -25.83
N TYR A 392 9.44 -14.90 -25.77
CA TYR A 392 8.37 -14.62 -26.72
C TYR A 392 7.94 -13.14 -26.66
N VAL A 393 7.70 -12.61 -25.46
CA VAL A 393 7.26 -11.23 -25.26
C VAL A 393 8.32 -10.20 -25.69
N GLN A 394 9.60 -10.49 -25.50
CA GLN A 394 10.71 -9.62 -25.90
C GLN A 394 11.14 -9.78 -27.37
N ASN A 395 10.73 -10.85 -28.05
CA ASN A 395 11.10 -11.09 -29.45
C ASN A 395 10.39 -10.09 -30.39
N PRO A 396 11.13 -9.23 -31.13
CA PRO A 396 10.56 -8.20 -32.00
C PRO A 396 9.69 -8.70 -33.16
N SER A 397 9.68 -10.01 -33.47
CA SER A 397 8.79 -10.59 -34.48
C SER A 397 7.40 -10.97 -33.95
N THR A 398 7.10 -10.73 -32.67
CA THR A 398 5.80 -11.09 -32.08
C THR A 398 4.80 -9.94 -32.07
N TRP A 399 3.52 -10.30 -32.21
CA TRP A 399 2.41 -9.35 -32.16
C TRP A 399 2.31 -8.62 -30.80
N ILE A 400 2.83 -9.21 -29.71
CA ILE A 400 2.87 -8.56 -28.41
C ILE A 400 3.87 -7.40 -28.45
N PHE A 401 5.12 -7.64 -28.90
CA PHE A 401 6.14 -6.62 -29.00
C PHE A 401 5.69 -5.43 -29.88
N HIS A 402 5.07 -5.73 -31.03
CA HIS A 402 4.47 -4.73 -31.93
C HIS A 402 3.33 -3.88 -31.32
N ILE A 403 2.79 -4.27 -30.15
CA ILE A 403 1.85 -3.44 -29.37
C ILE A 403 2.60 -2.74 -28.23
N THR A 404 3.45 -3.46 -27.50
CA THR A 404 3.98 -3.00 -26.23
C THR A 404 5.15 -2.02 -26.37
N GLU A 405 6.05 -2.21 -27.34
CA GLU A 405 7.09 -1.23 -27.64
C GLU A 405 6.49 0.10 -28.15
N PRO A 406 5.61 0.15 -29.18
CA PRO A 406 5.00 1.40 -29.61
C PRO A 406 4.15 2.07 -28.52
N THR A 407 3.50 1.30 -27.65
CA THR A 407 2.78 1.84 -26.49
C THR A 407 3.73 2.45 -25.46
N GLY A 408 4.84 1.78 -25.13
CA GLY A 408 5.86 2.30 -24.23
C GLY A 408 6.55 3.56 -24.77
N ASN A 409 6.92 3.53 -26.05
CA ASN A 409 7.49 4.68 -26.76
C ASN A 409 6.51 5.85 -26.85
N PHE A 410 5.20 5.60 -27.03
CA PHE A 410 4.18 6.64 -26.94
C PHE A 410 4.08 7.25 -25.53
N ILE A 411 4.01 6.40 -24.49
CA ILE A 411 3.98 6.85 -23.08
C ILE A 411 5.20 7.74 -22.77
N VAL A 412 6.38 7.39 -23.27
CA VAL A 412 7.60 8.18 -23.05
C VAL A 412 7.67 9.41 -23.96
N GLN A 413 7.75 9.25 -25.28
CA GLN A 413 8.02 10.34 -26.23
C GLN A 413 6.86 11.35 -26.37
N ARG A 414 5.61 10.93 -26.09
CA ARG A 414 4.42 11.81 -26.19
C ARG A 414 3.81 12.17 -24.84
N GLY A 415 4.06 11.38 -23.80
CA GLY A 415 3.62 11.67 -22.43
C GLY A 415 4.74 12.24 -21.56
N LEU A 416 5.75 11.43 -21.29
CA LEU A 416 6.74 11.68 -20.25
C LEU A 416 7.79 12.73 -20.64
N GLU A 417 8.48 12.55 -21.78
CA GLU A 417 9.54 13.47 -22.23
C GLU A 417 9.05 14.92 -22.37
N PRO A 418 7.88 15.22 -22.97
CA PRO A 418 7.40 16.60 -23.05
C PRO A 418 7.15 17.24 -21.68
N LEU A 419 6.67 16.46 -20.70
CA LEU A 419 6.49 16.93 -19.33
C LEU A 419 7.83 17.06 -18.59
N THR A 420 8.72 16.06 -18.66
CA THR A 420 10.03 16.12 -18.00
C THR A 420 10.85 17.30 -18.52
N ASN A 421 10.87 17.52 -19.84
CA ASN A 421 11.52 18.66 -20.47
C ASN A 421 10.91 19.98 -19.95
N PHE A 422 9.58 20.10 -19.94
CA PHE A 422 8.90 21.26 -19.37
C PHE A 422 9.21 21.47 -17.87
N PHE A 423 9.20 20.44 -17.03
CA PHE A 423 9.43 20.57 -15.59
C PHE A 423 10.90 20.79 -15.21
N VAL A 424 11.85 20.20 -15.94
CA VAL A 424 13.30 20.28 -15.65
C VAL A 424 13.95 21.51 -16.31
N GLU A 425 13.59 21.83 -17.56
CA GLU A 425 14.26 22.88 -18.34
C GLU A 425 13.62 24.27 -18.17
N THR A 426 12.41 24.37 -17.62
CA THR A 426 11.83 25.69 -17.26
C THR A 426 12.66 26.32 -16.15
N PRO A 427 13.01 27.63 -16.24
CA PRO A 427 13.59 28.40 -15.15
C PRO A 427 12.95 28.10 -13.80
N TRP A 428 13.76 27.68 -12.82
CA TRP A 428 13.24 27.27 -11.51
C TRP A 428 12.32 28.31 -10.84
N PRO A 429 12.51 29.66 -10.96
CA PRO A 429 11.59 30.62 -10.35
C PRO A 429 10.21 30.60 -11.01
N VAL A 430 10.14 30.45 -12.33
CA VAL A 430 8.88 30.35 -13.10
C VAL A 430 8.14 29.08 -12.70
N MET A 431 8.85 27.95 -12.61
CA MET A 431 8.27 26.67 -12.22
C MET A 431 7.78 26.70 -10.76
N PHE A 432 8.61 27.19 -9.83
CA PHE A 432 8.26 27.32 -8.41
C PHE A 432 7.04 28.23 -8.20
N VAL A 433 7.06 29.45 -8.73
CA VAL A 433 5.95 30.41 -8.60
C VAL A 433 4.68 29.87 -9.28
N GLY A 434 4.81 29.22 -10.43
CA GLY A 434 3.71 28.59 -11.15
C GLY A 434 3.02 27.50 -10.33
N ILE A 435 3.78 26.54 -9.79
CA ILE A 435 3.23 25.47 -8.94
C ILE A 435 2.57 26.04 -7.67
N VAL A 436 3.20 27.03 -7.01
CA VAL A 436 2.64 27.68 -5.81
C VAL A 436 1.37 28.48 -6.14
N ALA A 437 1.30 29.13 -7.30
CA ALA A 437 0.10 29.83 -7.77
C ALA A 437 -1.04 28.84 -8.09
N ILE A 438 -0.75 27.70 -8.73
CA ILE A 438 -1.74 26.62 -8.94
C ILE A 438 -2.24 26.08 -7.59
N ALA A 439 -1.34 25.81 -6.63
CA ALA A 439 -1.70 25.41 -5.26
C ALA A 439 -2.63 26.42 -4.58
N PHE A 440 -2.35 27.72 -4.75
CA PHE A 440 -3.17 28.80 -4.21
C PHE A 440 -4.54 28.91 -4.90
N LEU A 441 -4.62 28.69 -6.20
CA LEU A 441 -5.88 28.73 -6.96
C LEU A 441 -6.78 27.53 -6.66
N VAL A 442 -6.23 26.33 -6.53
CA VAL A 442 -6.99 25.09 -6.25
C VAL A 442 -7.35 24.97 -4.76
N SER A 443 -6.34 25.01 -3.88
CA SER A 443 -6.46 24.61 -2.47
C SER A 443 -6.28 25.76 -1.46
N GLY A 444 -5.65 26.87 -1.87
CA GLY A 444 -5.62 28.13 -1.11
C GLY A 444 -4.37 28.37 -0.27
N LEU A 445 -4.35 29.46 0.49
CA LEU A 445 -3.13 30.01 1.10
C LEU A 445 -2.37 29.04 2.01
N ARG A 446 -3.04 28.35 2.94
CA ARG A 446 -2.36 27.39 3.84
C ARG A 446 -1.75 26.20 3.05
N PRO A 447 -2.47 25.51 2.16
CA PRO A 447 -1.86 24.51 1.27
C PRO A 447 -0.76 25.05 0.36
N ALA A 448 -0.91 26.25 -0.21
CA ALA A 448 0.10 26.87 -1.08
C ALA A 448 1.40 27.20 -0.34
N ALA A 449 1.30 27.72 0.89
CA ALA A 449 2.46 27.95 1.74
C ALA A 449 3.20 26.65 2.08
N ILE A 450 2.47 25.56 2.40
CA ILE A 450 3.09 24.24 2.61
C ILE A 450 3.76 23.75 1.31
N THR A 451 3.08 23.87 0.17
CA THR A 451 3.62 23.50 -1.16
C THR A 451 4.91 24.26 -1.46
N ALA A 452 4.94 25.58 -1.21
CA ALA A 452 6.12 26.42 -1.37
C ALA A 452 7.29 25.97 -0.48
N ILE A 453 7.02 25.67 0.79
CA ILE A 453 8.06 25.16 1.72
C ILE A 453 8.59 23.81 1.23
N MET A 454 7.73 22.87 0.82
CA MET A 454 8.15 21.55 0.34
C MET A 454 8.99 21.62 -0.95
N PHE A 455 8.60 22.42 -1.94
CA PHE A 455 9.42 22.62 -3.14
C PHE A 455 10.71 23.40 -2.86
N ALA A 456 10.73 24.27 -1.86
CA ALA A 456 11.96 24.90 -1.38
C ALA A 456 12.87 23.88 -0.68
N THR A 457 12.33 22.95 0.11
CA THR A 457 13.10 21.84 0.70
C THR A 457 13.76 21.01 -0.40
N ILE A 458 12.99 20.57 -1.41
CA ILE A 458 13.49 19.81 -2.58
C ILE A 458 14.69 20.52 -3.24
N GLY A 459 14.57 21.83 -3.49
CA GLY A 459 15.65 22.59 -4.11
C GLY A 459 16.85 22.80 -3.19
N VAL A 460 16.63 23.07 -1.89
CA VAL A 460 17.71 23.23 -0.90
C VAL A 460 18.46 21.92 -0.66
N THR A 461 17.82 20.76 -0.79
CA THR A 461 18.52 19.46 -0.71
C THR A 461 19.22 19.07 -2.02
N GLY A 462 19.05 19.83 -3.10
CA GLY A 462 19.69 19.59 -4.41
C GLY A 462 18.82 18.85 -5.42
N GLU A 463 17.80 18.12 -4.96
CA GLU A 463 17.04 17.14 -5.77
C GLU A 463 15.95 17.75 -6.65
N TRP A 464 16.14 18.98 -7.12
CA TRP A 464 15.16 19.68 -7.96
C TRP A 464 14.91 18.94 -9.28
N ALA A 465 15.95 18.66 -10.06
CA ALA A 465 15.82 18.02 -11.37
C ALA A 465 15.20 16.61 -11.26
N THR A 466 15.67 15.81 -10.29
CA THR A 466 15.15 14.45 -10.09
C THR A 466 13.70 14.47 -9.58
N SER A 467 13.34 15.40 -8.69
CA SER A 467 11.94 15.58 -8.25
C SER A 467 11.02 15.97 -9.41
N MET A 468 11.50 16.78 -10.35
CA MET A 468 10.74 17.15 -11.55
C MET A 468 10.55 15.97 -12.52
N GLY A 469 11.55 15.08 -12.63
CA GLY A 469 11.42 13.80 -13.33
C GLY A 469 10.36 12.89 -12.67
N THR A 470 10.44 12.68 -11.36
CA THR A 470 9.44 11.90 -10.61
C THR A 470 8.05 12.54 -10.69
N LEU A 471 7.92 13.86 -10.61
CA LEU A 471 6.65 14.58 -10.78
C LEU A 471 6.03 14.28 -12.15
N SER A 472 6.83 14.25 -13.21
CA SER A 472 6.38 13.94 -14.58
C SER A 472 5.85 12.50 -14.69
N GLN A 473 6.57 11.53 -14.13
CA GLN A 473 6.14 10.13 -14.06
C GLN A 473 4.83 9.98 -13.28
N VAL A 474 4.72 10.63 -12.12
CA VAL A 474 3.52 10.64 -11.28
C VAL A 474 2.33 11.27 -11.98
N LEU A 475 2.52 12.35 -12.73
CA LEU A 475 1.44 13.01 -13.48
C LEU A 475 0.92 12.14 -14.64
N ILE A 476 1.80 11.47 -15.39
CA ILE A 476 1.40 10.54 -16.47
C ILE A 476 0.68 9.32 -15.90
N ALA A 477 1.27 8.65 -14.90
CA ALA A 477 0.63 7.52 -14.22
C ALA A 477 -0.71 7.92 -13.56
N THR A 478 -0.80 9.11 -12.99
CA THR A 478 -2.05 9.70 -12.46
C THR A 478 -3.10 9.88 -13.56
N LEU A 479 -2.75 10.46 -14.70
CA LEU A 479 -3.68 10.73 -15.79
C LEU A 479 -4.31 9.44 -16.32
N ILE A 480 -3.48 8.42 -16.55
CA ILE A 480 -3.92 7.08 -16.96
C ILE A 480 -4.79 6.45 -15.86
N THR A 481 -4.36 6.52 -14.60
CA THR A 481 -5.07 5.99 -13.42
C THR A 481 -6.47 6.57 -13.27
N ILE A 482 -6.61 7.89 -13.41
CA ILE A 482 -7.90 8.58 -13.31
C ILE A 482 -8.78 8.24 -14.52
N GLY A 483 -8.24 8.27 -15.74
CA GLY A 483 -9.00 7.96 -16.95
C GLY A 483 -9.59 6.54 -16.92
N VAL A 484 -8.74 5.53 -16.69
CA VAL A 484 -9.15 4.12 -16.59
C VAL A 484 -10.02 3.89 -15.36
N GLY A 485 -9.60 4.39 -14.20
CA GLY A 485 -10.26 4.14 -12.92
C GLY A 485 -11.65 4.75 -12.80
N VAL A 486 -11.85 5.97 -13.32
CA VAL A 486 -13.18 6.61 -13.36
C VAL A 486 -14.06 5.92 -14.39
N ALA A 487 -13.56 5.59 -15.58
CA ALA A 487 -14.35 4.90 -16.61
C ALA A 487 -14.83 3.52 -16.14
N LEU A 488 -13.93 2.69 -15.61
CA LEU A 488 -14.28 1.36 -15.07
C LEU A 488 -15.09 1.46 -13.78
N GLY A 489 -14.87 2.46 -12.93
CA GLY A 489 -15.68 2.74 -11.73
C GLY A 489 -17.13 3.09 -12.07
N VAL A 490 -17.35 3.97 -13.06
CA VAL A 490 -18.70 4.30 -13.55
C VAL A 490 -19.36 3.09 -14.22
N TRP A 491 -18.62 2.30 -15.00
CA TRP A 491 -19.19 1.10 -15.64
C TRP A 491 -19.56 0.01 -14.64
N ALA A 492 -18.74 -0.18 -13.60
CA ALA A 492 -19.06 -1.06 -12.47
C ALA A 492 -20.28 -0.55 -11.69
N ALA A 493 -20.42 0.77 -11.46
CA ALA A 493 -21.57 1.34 -10.75
C ALA A 493 -22.90 0.92 -11.38
N GLU A 494 -23.02 1.01 -12.71
CA GLU A 494 -24.24 0.69 -13.46
C GLU A 494 -24.39 -0.81 -13.83
N SER A 495 -23.30 -1.59 -13.90
CA SER A 495 -23.34 -3.00 -14.31
C SER A 495 -22.90 -3.96 -13.20
N ARG A 496 -23.86 -4.73 -12.67
CA ARG A 496 -23.63 -5.82 -11.70
C ARG A 496 -22.73 -6.95 -12.25
N ILE A 497 -22.62 -7.10 -13.57
CA ILE A 497 -21.74 -8.10 -14.20
C ILE A 497 -20.29 -7.58 -14.18
N VAL A 498 -20.08 -6.33 -14.59
CA VAL A 498 -18.75 -5.69 -14.59
C VAL A 498 -18.22 -5.57 -13.16
N ASP A 499 -19.05 -5.18 -12.19
CA ASP A 499 -18.70 -5.17 -10.77
C ASP A 499 -18.25 -6.55 -10.25
N ARG A 500 -18.94 -7.63 -10.67
CA ARG A 500 -18.60 -9.00 -10.27
C ARG A 500 -17.29 -9.51 -10.88
N ILE A 501 -16.95 -9.07 -12.10
CA ILE A 501 -15.70 -9.41 -12.80
C ILE A 501 -14.53 -8.57 -12.27
N LEU A 502 -14.72 -7.26 -12.09
CA LEU A 502 -13.65 -6.36 -11.65
C LEU A 502 -13.29 -6.53 -10.18
N ARG A 503 -14.19 -6.96 -9.28
CA ARG A 503 -13.87 -7.21 -7.86
C ARG A 503 -12.64 -8.10 -7.67
N PRO A 504 -12.61 -9.38 -8.09
CA PRO A 504 -11.45 -10.25 -7.86
C PRO A 504 -10.18 -9.75 -8.54
N ILE A 505 -10.28 -9.06 -9.68
CA ILE A 505 -9.13 -8.43 -10.35
C ILE A 505 -8.59 -7.29 -9.48
N ASN A 506 -9.46 -6.40 -8.99
CA ASN A 506 -9.11 -5.29 -8.10
C ASN A 506 -8.64 -5.77 -6.71
N ASP A 507 -9.11 -6.93 -6.24
CA ASP A 507 -8.65 -7.55 -4.99
C ASP A 507 -7.20 -8.04 -5.17
N VAL A 508 -6.90 -8.73 -6.28
CA VAL A 508 -5.52 -9.15 -6.62
C VAL A 508 -4.61 -7.94 -6.88
N LEU A 509 -5.05 -6.95 -7.67
CA LEU A 509 -4.25 -5.76 -8.00
C LEU A 509 -3.96 -4.82 -6.80
N GLN A 510 -4.52 -5.09 -5.61
CA GLN A 510 -4.23 -4.35 -4.38
C GLN A 510 -3.47 -5.16 -3.32
N THR A 511 -3.36 -6.49 -3.48
CA THR A 511 -2.86 -7.40 -2.42
C THR A 511 -1.48 -7.99 -2.69
N LEU A 512 -0.91 -7.83 -3.89
CA LEU A 512 0.46 -8.28 -4.16
C LEU A 512 1.47 -7.19 -3.78
N PRO A 513 2.73 -7.54 -3.44
CA PRO A 513 3.79 -6.55 -3.26
C PRO A 513 4.06 -5.77 -4.54
N GLN A 514 4.30 -4.46 -4.43
CA GLN A 514 4.41 -3.56 -5.59
C GLN A 514 5.53 -3.97 -6.58
N LEU A 515 6.66 -4.44 -6.05
CA LEU A 515 7.79 -4.95 -6.83
C LEU A 515 7.48 -6.22 -7.64
N VAL A 516 6.49 -7.03 -7.23
CA VAL A 516 6.06 -8.24 -7.98
C VAL A 516 5.33 -7.85 -9.27
N TYR A 517 4.59 -6.73 -9.30
CA TYR A 517 3.98 -6.25 -10.55
C TYR A 517 5.02 -5.69 -11.51
N ILE A 518 6.09 -5.05 -11.01
CA ILE A 518 7.05 -4.36 -11.89
C ILE A 518 7.78 -5.36 -12.80
N ILE A 519 8.20 -6.52 -12.25
CA ILE A 519 9.05 -7.49 -12.96
C ILE A 519 8.50 -7.90 -14.34
N PRO A 520 7.26 -8.44 -14.48
CA PRO A 520 6.72 -8.77 -15.81
C PRO A 520 6.69 -7.60 -16.80
N PHE A 521 6.51 -6.36 -16.32
CA PHE A 521 6.42 -5.19 -17.20
C PHE A 521 7.77 -4.70 -17.71
N ILE A 522 8.89 -4.99 -17.03
CA ILE A 522 10.25 -4.77 -17.56
C ILE A 522 10.44 -5.52 -18.89
N TYR A 523 9.95 -6.76 -18.93
CA TYR A 523 10.08 -7.64 -20.09
C TYR A 523 9.01 -7.35 -21.15
N LEU A 524 7.79 -6.97 -20.72
CA LEU A 524 6.72 -6.54 -21.62
C LEU A 524 7.03 -5.22 -22.34
N MET A 525 7.68 -4.27 -21.66
CA MET A 525 7.93 -2.91 -22.14
C MET A 525 9.38 -2.52 -21.80
N PRO A 526 10.35 -2.83 -22.68
CA PRO A 526 11.79 -2.64 -22.43
C PRO A 526 12.26 -1.17 -22.45
N VAL A 527 11.36 -0.22 -22.17
CA VAL A 527 11.61 1.22 -22.13
C VAL A 527 11.69 1.62 -20.66
N SER A 528 12.88 1.98 -20.17
CA SER A 528 13.26 2.02 -18.74
C SER A 528 12.24 2.60 -17.75
N GLN A 529 11.55 3.69 -18.11
CA GLN A 529 10.62 4.42 -17.23
C GLN A 529 9.16 3.91 -17.30
N VAL A 530 8.81 3.07 -18.28
CA VAL A 530 7.43 2.60 -18.51
C VAL A 530 6.97 1.54 -17.50
N PRO A 531 7.77 0.51 -17.12
CA PRO A 531 7.36 -0.49 -16.14
C PRO A 531 6.90 0.11 -14.81
N GLY A 532 7.59 1.18 -14.36
CA GLY A 532 7.21 1.91 -13.15
C GLY A 532 5.88 2.65 -13.27
N ILE A 533 5.68 3.37 -14.38
CA ILE A 533 4.39 4.03 -14.68
C ILE A 533 3.26 3.00 -14.72
N VAL A 534 3.44 1.86 -15.39
CA VAL A 534 2.38 0.84 -15.55
C VAL A 534 2.08 0.11 -14.23
N ALA A 535 3.09 -0.27 -13.46
CA ALA A 535 2.87 -0.86 -12.12
C ALA A 535 2.13 0.13 -11.19
N SER A 536 2.46 1.42 -11.26
CA SER A 536 1.78 2.47 -10.49
C SER A 536 0.31 2.62 -10.89
N VAL A 537 0.01 2.55 -12.19
CA VAL A 537 -1.38 2.53 -12.70
C VAL A 537 -2.12 1.28 -12.20
N LEU A 538 -1.53 0.10 -12.31
CA LEU A 538 -2.18 -1.16 -11.93
C LEU A 538 -2.53 -1.23 -10.44
N TYR A 539 -1.67 -0.70 -9.57
CA TYR A 539 -1.93 -0.65 -8.13
C TYR A 539 -2.99 0.41 -7.74
N ALA A 540 -2.96 1.58 -8.39
CA ALA A 540 -3.81 2.71 -8.03
C ALA A 540 -5.21 2.66 -8.67
N VAL A 541 -5.36 2.16 -9.89
CA VAL A 541 -6.65 2.04 -10.61
C VAL A 541 -7.74 1.34 -9.78
N PRO A 542 -7.50 0.19 -9.14
CA PRO A 542 -8.46 -0.46 -8.25
C PRO A 542 -9.03 0.45 -7.13
N VAL A 543 -8.21 1.35 -6.57
CA VAL A 543 -8.65 2.29 -5.52
C VAL A 543 -9.65 3.29 -6.10
N VAL A 544 -9.34 3.84 -7.28
CA VAL A 544 -10.23 4.77 -8.00
C VAL A 544 -11.53 4.07 -8.40
N ILE A 545 -11.46 2.85 -8.95
CA ILE A 545 -12.65 2.06 -9.34
C ILE A 545 -13.59 1.87 -8.15
N ARG A 546 -13.07 1.43 -7.00
CA ARG A 546 -13.91 1.20 -5.80
C ARG A 546 -14.56 2.50 -5.30
N LEU A 547 -13.80 3.58 -5.18
CA LEU A 547 -14.31 4.85 -4.63
C LEU A 547 -15.35 5.51 -5.57
N VAL A 548 -15.11 5.48 -6.89
CA VAL A 548 -16.07 5.97 -7.89
C VAL A 548 -17.32 5.08 -7.92
N ALA A 549 -17.16 3.76 -7.94
CA ALA A 549 -18.29 2.82 -8.00
C ALA A 549 -19.19 2.88 -6.76
N SER A 550 -18.62 3.05 -5.56
CA SER A 550 -19.40 3.28 -4.34
C SER A 550 -20.08 4.65 -4.34
N GLY A 551 -19.34 5.71 -4.68
CA GLY A 551 -19.90 7.07 -4.72
C GLY A 551 -21.10 7.25 -5.64
N LEU A 552 -21.14 6.55 -6.79
CA LEU A 552 -22.30 6.56 -7.70
C LEU A 552 -23.48 5.70 -7.19
N ARG A 553 -23.26 4.79 -6.23
CA ARG A 553 -24.29 3.94 -5.60
C ARG A 553 -24.86 4.53 -4.31
N GLU A 554 -24.12 5.44 -3.67
CA GLU A 554 -24.54 6.18 -2.48
C GLU A 554 -25.46 7.39 -2.81
N VAL A 555 -25.66 7.69 -4.10
CA VAL A 555 -26.65 8.69 -4.56
C VAL A 555 -28.07 8.21 -4.25
N SER A 556 -28.89 9.06 -3.61
CA SER A 556 -30.24 8.69 -3.16
C SER A 556 -31.11 8.10 -4.30
N PRO A 557 -31.78 6.95 -4.07
CA PRO A 557 -32.79 6.41 -4.98
C PRO A 557 -33.87 7.44 -5.35
N ASP A 558 -34.41 8.19 -4.37
CA ASP A 558 -35.48 9.16 -4.58
C ASP A 558 -35.10 10.22 -5.64
N THR A 559 -33.82 10.63 -5.67
CA THR A 559 -33.32 11.61 -6.65
C THR A 559 -33.15 11.00 -8.05
N VAL A 560 -32.87 9.69 -8.12
CA VAL A 560 -32.80 8.93 -9.38
C VAL A 560 -34.20 8.63 -9.91
N GLU A 561 -35.15 8.30 -9.04
CA GLU A 561 -36.54 8.03 -9.38
C GLU A 561 -37.29 9.30 -9.80
N ALA A 562 -37.11 10.42 -9.08
CA ALA A 562 -37.63 11.72 -9.50
C ALA A 562 -37.13 12.13 -10.89
N ALA A 563 -35.84 11.95 -11.18
CA ALA A 563 -35.30 12.21 -12.52
C ALA A 563 -35.92 11.28 -13.59
N GLY A 564 -36.17 10.01 -13.24
CA GLY A 564 -36.89 9.07 -14.10
C GLY A 564 -38.34 9.48 -14.38
N ALA A 565 -39.04 10.02 -13.38
CA ALA A 565 -40.41 10.53 -13.51
C ALA A 565 -40.49 11.76 -14.45
N PHE A 566 -39.45 12.60 -14.49
CA PHE A 566 -39.29 13.66 -15.51
C PHE A 566 -38.77 13.13 -16.88
N GLY A 567 -38.87 11.83 -17.14
CA GLY A 567 -38.53 11.21 -18.43
C GLY A 567 -37.03 11.12 -18.73
N ALA A 568 -36.14 11.32 -17.74
CA ALA A 568 -34.71 11.28 -17.98
C ALA A 568 -34.23 9.86 -18.35
N THR A 569 -33.65 9.72 -19.54
CA THR A 569 -32.99 8.48 -19.98
C THR A 569 -31.84 8.10 -19.04
N ARG A 570 -31.47 6.81 -18.98
CA ARG A 570 -30.35 6.33 -18.14
C ARG A 570 -29.04 7.14 -18.32
N ARG A 571 -28.74 7.57 -19.55
CA ARG A 571 -27.57 8.41 -19.85
C ARG A 571 -27.70 9.84 -19.29
N GLN A 572 -28.90 10.43 -19.31
CA GLN A 572 -29.16 11.72 -18.68
C GLN A 572 -29.12 11.61 -17.15
N VAL A 573 -29.73 10.58 -16.55
CA VAL A 573 -29.63 10.30 -15.10
C VAL A 573 -28.17 10.15 -14.67
N LEU A 574 -27.37 9.37 -15.39
CA LEU A 574 -25.94 9.19 -15.08
C LEU A 574 -25.16 10.50 -15.15
N LEU A 575 -25.25 11.23 -16.27
CA LEU A 575 -24.45 12.42 -16.55
C LEU A 575 -24.93 13.68 -15.81
N LYS A 576 -26.23 13.84 -15.56
CA LYS A 576 -26.82 15.06 -14.96
C LYS A 576 -27.19 14.90 -13.47
N VAL A 577 -27.34 13.68 -12.97
CA VAL A 577 -27.75 13.43 -11.56
C VAL A 577 -26.65 12.67 -10.81
N LYS A 578 -26.34 11.44 -11.19
CA LYS A 578 -25.40 10.59 -10.42
C LYS A 578 -23.99 11.18 -10.36
N ILE A 579 -23.37 11.51 -11.51
CA ILE A 579 -21.99 12.01 -11.54
C ILE A 579 -21.84 13.39 -10.83
N PRO A 580 -22.74 14.38 -11.04
CA PRO A 580 -22.67 15.65 -10.31
C PRO A 580 -22.84 15.52 -8.78
N LEU A 581 -23.67 14.59 -8.31
CA LEU A 581 -23.84 14.32 -6.87
C LEU A 581 -22.67 13.52 -6.29
N ALA A 582 -22.20 12.49 -7.00
CA ALA A 582 -21.05 11.67 -6.61
C ALA A 582 -19.68 12.37 -6.74
N ARG A 583 -19.63 13.63 -7.23
CA ARG A 583 -18.39 14.38 -7.50
C ARG A 583 -17.40 14.38 -6.33
N ASP A 584 -17.89 14.45 -5.09
CA ASP A 584 -17.05 14.53 -3.90
C ASP A 584 -16.32 13.19 -3.66
N ALA A 585 -16.98 12.06 -3.98
CA ALA A 585 -16.39 10.71 -3.95
C ALA A 585 -15.48 10.44 -5.16
N ILE A 586 -15.81 10.97 -6.34
CA ILE A 586 -14.92 10.93 -7.51
C ILE A 586 -13.62 11.69 -7.23
N MET A 587 -13.70 12.89 -6.63
CA MET A 587 -12.53 13.67 -6.21
C MET A 587 -11.73 13.00 -5.08
N LEU A 588 -12.40 12.26 -4.17
CA LEU A 588 -11.71 11.40 -3.20
C LEU A 588 -10.95 10.27 -3.92
N GLY A 589 -11.56 9.63 -4.90
CA GLY A 589 -10.92 8.64 -5.78
C GLY A 589 -9.67 9.18 -6.46
N VAL A 590 -9.78 10.36 -7.10
CA VAL A 590 -8.66 11.09 -7.71
C VAL A 590 -7.52 11.33 -6.72
N ASN A 591 -7.81 11.87 -5.52
CA ASN A 591 -6.79 12.19 -4.53
C ASN A 591 -6.11 10.93 -3.98
N GLN A 592 -6.84 9.81 -3.83
CA GLN A 592 -6.24 8.53 -3.41
C GLN A 592 -5.41 7.90 -4.54
N GLY A 593 -5.88 7.98 -5.79
CA GLY A 593 -5.12 7.53 -6.96
C GLY A 593 -3.76 8.21 -7.07
N ILE A 594 -3.70 9.53 -6.88
CA ILE A 594 -2.44 10.31 -6.90
C ILE A 594 -1.45 9.85 -5.82
N ILE A 595 -1.92 9.65 -4.58
CA ILE A 595 -1.06 9.20 -3.46
C ILE A 595 -0.53 7.78 -3.72
N MET A 596 -1.39 6.87 -4.19
CA MET A 596 -1.00 5.49 -4.50
C MET A 596 -0.04 5.42 -5.69
N VAL A 597 -0.25 6.23 -6.74
CA VAL A 597 0.68 6.36 -7.87
C VAL A 597 2.05 6.83 -7.39
N LEU A 598 2.12 7.90 -6.59
CA LEU A 598 3.41 8.41 -6.09
C LEU A 598 4.19 7.34 -5.30
N ALA A 599 3.52 6.62 -4.40
CA ALA A 599 4.16 5.59 -3.60
C ALA A 599 4.82 4.50 -4.48
N VAL A 600 4.14 4.07 -5.55
CA VAL A 600 4.65 3.03 -6.46
C VAL A 600 5.70 3.58 -7.44
N VAL A 601 5.56 4.80 -7.97
CA VAL A 601 6.57 5.41 -8.87
C VAL A 601 7.93 5.49 -8.16
N VAL A 602 7.94 5.90 -6.89
CA VAL A 602 9.16 5.91 -6.06
C VAL A 602 9.74 4.50 -5.92
N ILE A 603 8.90 3.49 -5.66
CA ILE A 603 9.36 2.11 -5.48
C ILE A 603 9.85 1.50 -6.82
N ALA A 604 9.34 1.98 -7.96
CA ALA A 604 9.82 1.59 -9.27
C ALA A 604 11.18 2.20 -9.66
N GLY A 605 11.57 3.33 -9.08
CA GLY A 605 12.90 3.93 -9.32
C GLY A 605 14.05 2.97 -8.98
N LEU A 606 13.86 2.12 -7.97
CA LEU A 606 14.77 1.03 -7.58
C LEU A 606 15.04 0.04 -8.73
N VAL A 607 14.07 -0.12 -9.62
CA VAL A 607 14.05 -1.10 -10.72
C VAL A 607 14.48 -0.46 -12.05
N GLY A 608 15.20 0.67 -11.98
CA GLY A 608 15.69 1.39 -13.15
C GLY A 608 14.70 2.39 -13.76
N SER A 609 13.54 2.61 -13.14
CA SER A 609 12.57 3.63 -13.60
C SER A 609 13.05 5.08 -13.39
N GLY A 610 14.24 5.29 -12.81
CA GLY A 610 14.81 6.62 -12.56
C GLY A 610 14.07 7.40 -11.47
N GLY A 611 14.25 8.72 -11.47
CA GLY A 611 13.67 9.60 -10.46
C GLY A 611 14.22 9.37 -9.05
N LEU A 612 13.59 9.98 -8.04
CA LEU A 612 14.10 10.00 -6.66
C LEU A 612 14.24 8.58 -6.06
N GLY A 613 13.40 7.65 -6.51
CA GLY A 613 13.48 6.25 -6.12
C GLY A 613 14.79 5.58 -6.50
N TYR A 614 15.41 6.01 -7.61
CA TYR A 614 16.69 5.49 -8.08
C TYR A 614 17.87 6.00 -7.23
N GLU A 615 17.82 7.24 -6.75
CA GLU A 615 18.81 7.80 -5.80
C GLU A 615 18.74 7.10 -4.44
N VAL A 616 17.54 6.78 -3.95
CA VAL A 616 17.38 5.95 -2.75
C VAL A 616 17.93 4.54 -2.98
N ALA A 617 17.74 3.97 -4.18
CA ALA A 617 18.35 2.69 -4.56
C ALA A 617 19.88 2.74 -4.49
N GLN A 618 20.49 3.76 -5.12
CA GLN A 618 21.94 3.95 -5.10
C GLN A 618 22.47 4.23 -3.69
N GLY A 619 21.76 5.03 -2.89
CA GLY A 619 22.11 5.33 -1.51
C GLY A 619 22.23 4.06 -0.65
N LEU A 620 21.28 3.13 -0.80
CA LEU A 620 21.35 1.82 -0.16
C LEU A 620 22.45 0.93 -0.76
N GLN A 621 22.46 0.73 -2.08
CA GLN A 621 23.37 -0.20 -2.76
C GLN A 621 24.85 0.20 -2.66
N ARG A 622 25.16 1.50 -2.59
CA ARG A 622 26.52 2.04 -2.51
C ARG A 622 26.94 2.42 -1.09
N ASN A 623 26.09 2.14 -0.08
CA ASN A 623 26.28 2.56 1.31
C ASN A 623 26.51 4.08 1.46
N ALA A 624 25.82 4.89 0.67
CA ALA A 624 25.86 6.35 0.67
C ALA A 624 24.60 6.89 1.37
N PHE A 625 24.62 6.93 2.70
CA PHE A 625 23.43 7.23 3.51
C PHE A 625 22.87 8.63 3.25
N GLY A 626 23.72 9.64 3.13
CA GLY A 626 23.31 11.01 2.90
C GLY A 626 22.49 11.17 1.62
N LEU A 627 22.90 10.50 0.53
CA LEU A 627 22.16 10.51 -0.74
C LEU A 627 20.77 9.91 -0.57
N GLY A 628 20.68 8.70 -0.01
CA GLY A 628 19.40 8.02 0.16
C GLY A 628 18.45 8.74 1.12
N VAL A 629 18.97 9.37 2.18
CA VAL A 629 18.16 10.21 3.09
C VAL A 629 17.70 11.51 2.41
N VAL A 630 18.57 12.18 1.65
CA VAL A 630 18.23 13.40 0.93
C VAL A 630 17.12 13.14 -0.11
N ALA A 631 17.28 12.14 -0.96
CA ALA A 631 16.26 11.74 -1.93
C ALA A 631 14.95 11.33 -1.22
N SER A 632 15.04 10.65 -0.08
CA SER A 632 13.88 10.29 0.76
C SER A 632 13.14 11.50 1.35
N VAL A 633 13.86 12.56 1.75
CA VAL A 633 13.27 13.83 2.19
C VAL A 633 12.61 14.55 1.01
N ALA A 634 13.22 14.55 -0.18
CA ALA A 634 12.64 15.10 -1.40
C ALA A 634 11.36 14.35 -1.82
N ILE A 635 11.32 13.01 -1.70
CA ILE A 635 10.13 12.18 -1.92
C ILE A 635 8.99 12.57 -0.98
N LEU A 636 9.27 12.69 0.32
CA LEU A 636 8.27 13.07 1.32
C LEU A 636 7.76 14.50 1.08
N ALA A 637 8.66 15.42 0.74
CA ALA A 637 8.30 16.79 0.38
C ALA A 637 7.40 16.83 -0.87
N LEU A 638 7.72 16.08 -1.92
CA LEU A 638 6.93 15.99 -3.16
C LEU A 638 5.55 15.41 -2.88
N GLY A 639 5.44 14.38 -2.03
CA GLY A 639 4.16 13.78 -1.64
C GLY A 639 3.28 14.70 -0.80
N ILE A 640 3.87 15.43 0.16
CA ILE A 640 3.15 16.46 0.91
C ILE A 640 2.72 17.58 -0.04
N ALA A 641 3.58 18.03 -0.95
CA ALA A 641 3.23 19.07 -1.93
C ALA A 641 2.04 18.65 -2.80
N LEU A 642 2.06 17.44 -3.36
CA LEU A 642 0.98 16.90 -4.19
C LEU A 642 -0.33 16.79 -3.41
N ASP A 643 -0.38 16.07 -2.28
CA ASP A 643 -1.60 15.94 -1.47
C ASP A 643 -2.15 17.31 -1.02
N ARG A 644 -1.30 18.29 -0.69
CA ARG A 644 -1.76 19.63 -0.32
C ARG A 644 -2.30 20.41 -1.53
N THR A 645 -1.75 20.25 -2.72
CA THR A 645 -2.34 20.86 -3.94
C THR A 645 -3.70 20.25 -4.29
N THR A 646 -3.89 18.92 -4.13
CA THR A 646 -5.08 18.20 -4.61
C THR A 646 -6.31 18.24 -3.69
N ARG A 647 -6.12 18.40 -2.36
CA ARG A 647 -7.20 18.33 -1.34
C ARG A 647 -8.45 19.19 -1.61
N GLY A 648 -8.29 20.36 -2.24
CA GLY A 648 -9.37 21.23 -2.69
C GLY A 648 -10.06 22.06 -1.60
N ARG A 649 -10.40 23.32 -1.93
CA ARG A 649 -11.01 24.30 -1.01
C ARG A 649 -12.37 23.90 -0.39
N ALA A 650 -13.13 22.99 -1.01
CA ALA A 650 -14.44 22.58 -0.51
C ALA A 650 -14.34 21.67 0.73
N ARG A 651 -13.42 20.70 0.69
CA ARG A 651 -13.15 19.77 1.79
C ARG A 651 -12.64 20.52 3.03
N ALA A 652 -11.68 21.43 2.83
CA ALA A 652 -11.14 22.31 3.86
C ALA A 652 -12.13 23.37 4.42
N ARG A 653 -13.37 23.44 3.89
CA ARG A 653 -14.50 24.17 4.51
C ARG A 653 -15.40 23.24 5.34
N ARG A 654 -15.69 22.02 4.89
CA ARG A 654 -16.41 21.02 5.71
C ARG A 654 -15.62 20.65 6.96
N GLU A 655 -14.30 20.45 6.84
CA GLU A 655 -13.36 20.22 7.96
C GLU A 655 -13.15 21.45 8.89
N ARG A 656 -14.02 22.47 8.79
CA ARG A 656 -14.12 23.63 9.71
C ARG A 656 -15.56 23.95 10.13
N ALA A 657 -16.53 23.21 9.62
CA ALA A 657 -17.96 23.28 9.96
C ALA A 657 -18.43 22.01 10.68
N LEU A 658 -17.49 21.07 10.89
CA LEU A 658 -17.50 19.89 11.74
C LEU A 658 -16.33 20.04 12.73
#